data_AF-K9TWH0-F1
#
_entry.id   AF-K9TWH0-F1
#
_cell.length_a   1.000
_cell.length_b   1.000
_cell.length_c   1.000
_cell.angle_alpha   90.00
_cell.angle_beta   90.00
_cell.angle_gamma   90.00
#
_symmetry.space_group_name_H-M   'P 1'
#
loop_
_entity.id
_entity.type
_entity.pdbx_description
1 polymer ?
#
loop_
_entity_poly.entity_id
_entity_poly.type
_entity_poly.pdbx_seq_one_letter_code
_entity_poly.pdbx_strand_id
1 'polypeptide(L)'
;MKTSSLSFQSLPLSLAPKMCPLSVSTSRSTHALETGEAKLWSLLVGVNQYQDARLPSLSYSASDCQGLTEALAEATQGFPRKEPIAHHDFATHPPTLEAVRQSLEQIVAAAQPQDTILLYFSGHGVLDRETGQVVLCLADTSKDNLLQTGLKLPDVLELLQKSQVHRQMLWLDACHSGDLTLRGAKGEVTIEQPELNPAQQLMEVLRQRATQSRGFYALLSCDRKQRSWEFPELKHGLFTYYLMQGLRGEAADTQGVIDADGLYKYVYHQTIQYIDRLNHQLRLMNQQKRSRGELDLHPEYPLQTPKRIVEGVGELVLGLKVDERIPQPVKHSRRALVCDGFADSNAVYAFSRALQTAGNFALEYFPQSGKAWTDARYAIQSCLRSPVSSQEPETVLLYLRGRMEAIADGEAWLVMGDSLRLSRSWLQQELRRSATARQIILLDFLGTERSSATLQEWIEELQLSGGKQCIIAAAPSDRAPEQFTHALLETLAAKEPSSPLSVTAWMDELQQKLERMGMPLHLWLSETAGDIEIFPPTTLTATKFVPSPPKPPRIEKPAVSHSTPKVQPPTAAASPPPAPAPAIPLPAKEYFSQQYAQLEKILRELVGPIAPTLLSQVATPNSQPHHWVENLLPILSPQQQNQLRQQSISLLQQIPGSQPQTRSSSCATSWQHETLSENFIHQCEQALSAAIGPIATFLIQNTIKSQPQISRSELIEILATAIHDPLQAAAFRRRLL
;
A
#
# COMPACT_ATOMS: atom_id res chain seq x y z
N MET A 1 -23.78 40.86 75.36
CA MET A 1 -23.67 41.33 73.96
C MET A 1 -22.41 40.73 73.34
N LYS A 2 -22.58 39.89 72.30
CA LYS A 2 -21.64 39.44 71.24
C LYS A 2 -20.30 38.82 71.71
N THR A 3 -20.08 37.49 71.84
CA THR A 3 -20.06 36.35 70.87
C THR A 3 -19.33 36.69 69.56
N SER A 4 -18.32 35.99 69.05
CA SER A 4 -17.58 34.76 69.44
C SER A 4 -16.49 34.57 68.36
N SER A 5 -15.23 34.39 68.73
CA SER A 5 -14.19 33.89 67.82
C SER A 5 -13.23 32.98 68.61
N LEU A 6 -13.24 31.69 68.30
CA LEU A 6 -12.43 30.69 68.98
C LEU A 6 -11.18 30.37 68.16
N SER A 7 -10.07 30.40 68.88
CA SER A 7 -8.69 30.20 68.48
C SER A 7 -8.27 28.72 68.46
N PHE A 8 -7.22 28.47 67.68
CA PHE A 8 -6.44 27.23 67.54
C PHE A 8 -5.86 26.66 68.85
N GLN A 9 -5.80 25.31 68.98
CA GLN A 9 -4.58 24.53 69.30
C GLN A 9 -4.78 22.97 69.31
N SER A 10 -4.06 22.31 68.38
CA SER A 10 -3.24 21.06 68.41
C SER A 10 -3.59 19.75 69.19
N LEU A 11 -3.52 18.61 68.46
CA LEU A 11 -2.79 17.31 68.66
C LEU A 11 -3.63 16.06 68.25
N PRO A 12 -3.08 14.85 67.97
CA PRO A 12 -1.81 14.44 67.35
C PRO A 12 -1.96 13.37 66.22
N LEU A 13 -0.85 13.10 65.51
CA LEU A 13 -0.66 12.00 64.54
C LEU A 13 -0.78 10.59 65.16
N SER A 14 -1.52 9.71 64.49
CA SER A 14 -1.34 8.25 64.57
C SER A 14 -1.50 7.67 63.16
N LEU A 15 -0.37 7.36 62.52
CA LEU A 15 -0.31 6.62 61.25
C LEU A 15 -0.60 5.14 61.52
N ALA A 16 -1.73 4.65 61.02
CA ALA A 16 -1.90 3.27 60.58
C ALA A 16 -2.25 3.31 59.08
N PRO A 17 -1.60 2.52 58.22
CA PRO A 17 -1.79 2.62 56.79
C PRO A 17 -3.20 2.13 56.45
N LYS A 18 -4.04 3.04 55.94
CA LYS A 18 -5.18 2.66 55.11
C LYS A 18 -4.59 1.91 53.93
N MET A 19 -4.73 0.59 53.94
CA MET A 19 -4.43 -0.27 52.81
C MET A 19 -5.07 0.37 51.57
N CYS A 20 -4.22 0.81 50.64
CA CYS A 20 -4.63 1.15 49.29
C CYS A 20 -5.42 -0.04 48.74
N PRO A 21 -6.49 0.17 47.95
CA PRO A 21 -7.16 -0.93 47.29
C PRO A 21 -6.11 -1.68 46.45
N LEU A 22 -5.91 -2.94 46.81
CA LEU A 22 -5.03 -3.87 46.13
C LEU A 22 -5.33 -3.81 44.63
N SER A 23 -4.26 -3.67 43.83
CA SER A 23 -4.22 -3.92 42.40
C SER A 23 -4.83 -5.30 42.12
N VAL A 24 -6.07 -5.36 41.62
CA VAL A 24 -6.76 -6.63 41.34
C VAL A 24 -7.39 -6.57 39.95
N SER A 25 -6.93 -7.50 39.10
CA SER A 25 -7.63 -8.13 37.95
C SER A 25 -7.12 -7.87 36.53
N THR A 26 -6.09 -7.06 36.29
CA THR A 26 -5.57 -6.79 34.94
C THR A 26 -4.84 -7.98 34.32
N SER A 27 -4.01 -8.69 35.10
CA SER A 27 -3.14 -9.74 34.56
C SER A 27 -3.78 -11.13 34.34
N ARG A 28 -5.00 -11.40 34.84
CA ARG A 28 -5.57 -12.76 34.78
C ARG A 28 -6.34 -13.06 33.50
N SER A 29 -6.92 -12.06 32.83
CA SER A 29 -7.73 -12.25 31.62
C SER A 29 -6.87 -12.61 30.41
N THR A 30 -5.78 -11.87 30.22
CA THR A 30 -4.72 -12.10 29.23
C THR A 30 -4.07 -13.45 29.46
N HIS A 31 -3.63 -13.70 30.69
CA HIS A 31 -2.99 -14.94 31.06
C HIS A 31 -3.89 -16.15 30.78
N ALA A 32 -5.19 -16.10 31.07
CA ALA A 32 -6.09 -17.22 30.80
C ALA A 32 -6.26 -17.53 29.29
N LEU A 33 -6.22 -16.51 28.43
CA LEU A 33 -6.26 -16.69 26.97
C LEU A 33 -4.91 -17.19 26.44
N GLU A 34 -3.79 -16.68 26.95
CA GLU A 34 -2.42 -17.10 26.58
C GLU A 34 -2.08 -18.51 27.07
N THR A 35 -2.51 -18.91 28.27
CA THR A 35 -2.29 -20.27 28.82
C THR A 35 -3.25 -21.31 28.27
N GLY A 36 -4.32 -20.89 27.56
CA GLY A 36 -5.36 -21.78 27.04
C GLY A 36 -6.37 -22.26 28.08
N GLU A 37 -6.40 -21.65 29.26
CA GLU A 37 -7.46 -21.87 30.25
C GLU A 37 -8.82 -21.38 29.73
N ALA A 38 -8.82 -20.36 28.87
CA ALA A 38 -9.97 -19.81 28.17
C ALA A 38 -9.84 -19.98 26.65
N LYS A 39 -10.97 -20.09 25.96
CA LYS A 39 -11.06 -20.14 24.50
C LYS A 39 -11.67 -18.87 23.92
N LEU A 40 -11.13 -18.39 22.81
CA LEU A 40 -11.73 -17.32 22.01
C LEU A 40 -12.61 -17.91 20.90
N TRP A 41 -13.91 -17.68 20.99
CA TRP A 41 -14.88 -17.99 19.94
C TRP A 41 -15.13 -16.73 19.11
N SER A 42 -15.05 -16.82 17.80
CA SER A 42 -15.30 -15.67 16.91
C SER A 42 -16.26 -16.06 15.79
N LEU A 43 -17.39 -15.35 15.69
CA LEU A 43 -18.33 -15.47 14.58
C LEU A 43 -18.33 -14.16 13.81
N LEU A 44 -17.84 -14.20 12.58
CA LEU A 44 -17.78 -13.05 11.69
C LEU A 44 -18.77 -13.22 10.54
N VAL A 45 -19.57 -12.19 10.28
CA VAL A 45 -20.57 -12.21 9.22
C VAL A 45 -20.43 -10.96 8.36
N GLY A 46 -20.31 -11.13 7.04
CA GLY A 46 -20.24 -10.04 6.08
C GLY A 46 -21.15 -10.31 4.89
N VAL A 47 -22.02 -9.36 4.52
CA VAL A 47 -23.05 -9.59 3.48
C VAL A 47 -23.01 -8.49 2.42
N ASN A 48 -22.52 -8.84 1.22
CA ASN A 48 -22.52 -7.98 0.05
C ASN A 48 -23.80 -8.14 -0.78
N GLN A 49 -24.20 -9.38 -1.06
CA GLN A 49 -25.31 -9.68 -1.97
C GLN A 49 -26.54 -10.16 -1.20
N TYR A 50 -27.68 -9.59 -1.56
CA TYR A 50 -28.98 -9.92 -1.00
C TYR A 50 -29.88 -10.47 -2.11
N GLN A 51 -30.64 -11.52 -1.81
CA GLN A 51 -31.59 -12.13 -2.74
C GLN A 51 -32.78 -11.19 -3.03
N ASP A 52 -33.19 -10.40 -2.03
CA ASP A 52 -34.21 -9.36 -2.21
C ASP A 52 -33.60 -8.11 -2.84
N ALA A 53 -33.96 -7.83 -4.10
CA ALA A 53 -33.46 -6.68 -4.85
C ALA A 53 -33.77 -5.31 -4.22
N ARG A 54 -34.69 -5.23 -3.24
CA ARG A 54 -34.96 -4.01 -2.48
C ARG A 54 -33.88 -3.72 -1.44
N LEU A 55 -33.02 -4.68 -1.13
CA LEU A 55 -31.80 -4.50 -0.34
C LEU A 55 -30.63 -4.29 -1.31
N PRO A 56 -30.08 -3.07 -1.41
CA PRO A 56 -29.01 -2.78 -2.36
C PRO A 56 -27.74 -3.55 -1.98
N SER A 57 -27.01 -4.04 -2.98
CA SER A 57 -25.73 -4.72 -2.72
C SER A 57 -24.69 -3.76 -2.12
N LEU A 58 -23.87 -4.29 -1.23
CA LEU A 58 -22.72 -3.60 -0.63
C LEU A 58 -21.43 -4.05 -1.32
N SER A 59 -20.39 -3.21 -1.29
CA SER A 59 -19.16 -3.47 -2.04
C SER A 59 -18.15 -4.25 -1.21
N TYR A 60 -18.04 -3.97 0.10
CA TYR A 60 -16.89 -4.42 0.88
C TYR A 60 -17.22 -5.20 2.15
N SER A 61 -18.48 -5.35 2.55
CA SER A 61 -18.86 -6.13 3.76
C SER A 61 -18.31 -7.57 3.79
N ALA A 62 -18.26 -8.27 2.65
CA ALA A 62 -17.65 -9.60 2.56
C ALA A 62 -16.11 -9.55 2.70
N SER A 63 -15.48 -8.56 2.06
CA SER A 63 -14.03 -8.32 2.15
C SER A 63 -13.61 -7.89 3.56
N ASP A 64 -14.45 -7.10 4.23
CA ASP A 64 -14.32 -6.66 5.61
C ASP A 64 -14.36 -7.85 6.58
N CYS A 65 -15.32 -8.77 6.41
CA CYS A 65 -15.39 -10.01 7.17
C CYS A 65 -14.13 -10.89 6.98
N GLN A 66 -13.69 -11.07 5.73
CA GLN A 66 -12.47 -11.84 5.44
C GLN A 66 -11.23 -11.19 6.06
N GLY A 67 -10.99 -9.91 5.77
CA GLY A 67 -9.81 -9.19 6.24
C GLY A 67 -9.75 -9.08 7.77
N LEU A 68 -10.91 -8.94 8.42
CA LEU A 68 -10.99 -8.93 9.88
C LEU A 68 -10.74 -10.32 10.48
N THR A 69 -11.18 -11.39 9.82
CA THR A 69 -10.86 -12.77 10.21
C THR A 69 -9.34 -13.00 10.17
N GLU A 70 -8.67 -12.53 9.12
CA GLU A 70 -7.22 -12.60 8.97
C GLU A 70 -6.50 -11.76 10.05
N ALA A 71 -6.91 -10.50 10.25
CA ALA A 71 -6.32 -9.62 11.27
C ALA A 71 -6.51 -10.16 12.70
N LEU A 72 -7.67 -10.75 13.02
CA LEU A 72 -7.88 -11.44 14.29
C LEU A 72 -6.98 -12.67 14.42
N ALA A 73 -6.82 -13.46 13.35
CA ALA A 73 -5.94 -14.63 13.38
C ALA A 73 -4.48 -14.25 13.66
N GLU A 74 -4.00 -13.16 13.06
CA GLU A 74 -2.69 -12.55 13.31
C GLU A 74 -2.55 -12.06 14.76
N ALA A 75 -3.48 -11.22 15.23
CA ALA A 75 -3.45 -10.66 16.58
C ALA A 75 -3.54 -11.73 17.69
N THR A 76 -4.17 -12.85 17.40
CA THR A 76 -4.42 -13.92 18.38
C THR A 76 -3.45 -15.09 18.25
N GLN A 77 -2.32 -14.96 17.55
CA GLN A 77 -1.35 -16.06 17.39
C GLN A 77 -0.87 -16.65 18.73
N GLY A 78 -0.78 -15.81 19.77
CA GLY A 78 -0.44 -16.24 21.12
C GLY A 78 -1.53 -16.99 21.89
N PHE A 79 -2.75 -17.13 21.34
CA PHE A 79 -3.86 -17.81 22.00
C PHE A 79 -3.97 -19.26 21.51
N PRO A 80 -3.63 -20.27 22.34
CA PRO A 80 -3.62 -21.68 21.93
C PRO A 80 -5.03 -22.24 21.62
N ARG A 81 -6.10 -21.66 22.17
CA ARG A 81 -7.47 -22.11 21.95
C ARG A 81 -8.31 -20.98 21.34
N LYS A 82 -8.56 -21.09 20.05
CA LYS A 82 -9.42 -20.17 19.29
C LYS A 82 -10.20 -20.91 18.22
N GLU A 83 -11.40 -20.43 17.93
CA GLU A 83 -12.26 -20.98 16.87
C GLU A 83 -12.94 -19.84 16.11
N PRO A 84 -12.40 -19.45 14.93
CA PRO A 84 -13.03 -18.51 14.04
C PRO A 84 -14.02 -19.24 13.11
N ILE A 85 -15.23 -18.70 13.01
CA ILE A 85 -16.27 -19.09 12.06
C ILE A 85 -16.62 -17.83 11.27
N ALA A 86 -16.46 -17.88 9.95
CA ALA A 86 -16.74 -16.75 9.07
C ALA A 86 -17.80 -17.13 8.03
N HIS A 87 -18.83 -16.30 7.90
CA HIS A 87 -19.85 -16.39 6.87
C HIS A 87 -19.82 -15.12 6.01
N HIS A 88 -19.52 -15.27 4.73
CA HIS A 88 -19.51 -14.16 3.77
C HIS A 88 -19.73 -14.66 2.35
N ASP A 89 -19.99 -13.76 1.41
CA ASP A 89 -20.35 -14.09 0.02
C ASP A 89 -19.30 -14.92 -0.74
N PHE A 90 -18.05 -14.88 -0.30
CA PHE A 90 -16.94 -15.65 -0.90
C PHE A 90 -16.62 -16.94 -0.14
N ALA A 91 -17.25 -17.16 1.02
CA ALA A 91 -17.03 -18.35 1.83
C ALA A 91 -17.72 -19.57 1.24
N THR A 92 -17.28 -20.76 1.67
CA THR A 92 -17.94 -22.03 1.33
C THR A 92 -19.37 -22.10 1.85
N HIS A 93 -19.63 -21.46 3.00
CA HIS A 93 -20.96 -21.31 3.58
C HIS A 93 -21.41 -19.86 3.41
N PRO A 94 -22.43 -19.60 2.57
CA PRO A 94 -22.96 -18.26 2.38
C PRO A 94 -23.61 -17.75 3.67
N PRO A 95 -23.70 -16.42 3.87
CA PRO A 95 -24.24 -15.83 5.08
C PRO A 95 -25.77 -15.86 5.07
N THR A 96 -26.35 -17.05 5.20
CA THR A 96 -27.80 -17.27 5.34
C THR A 96 -28.22 -17.32 6.80
N LEU A 97 -29.51 -17.07 7.07
CA LEU A 97 -30.05 -17.11 8.43
C LEU A 97 -29.84 -18.44 9.14
N GLU A 98 -30.05 -19.55 8.43
CA GLU A 98 -29.85 -20.89 8.98
C GLU A 98 -28.40 -21.12 9.39
N ALA A 99 -27.44 -20.85 8.49
CA ALA A 99 -26.02 -21.10 8.74
C ALA A 99 -25.46 -20.24 9.88
N VAL A 100 -25.81 -18.96 9.89
CA VAL A 100 -25.36 -18.02 10.93
C VAL A 100 -25.98 -18.38 12.29
N ARG A 101 -27.28 -18.68 12.34
CA ARG A 101 -27.96 -19.08 13.58
C ARG A 101 -27.38 -20.37 14.14
N GLN A 102 -27.18 -21.38 13.29
CA GLN A 102 -26.60 -22.66 13.70
C GLN A 102 -25.21 -22.47 14.31
N SER A 103 -24.37 -21.63 13.69
CA SER A 103 -23.03 -21.34 14.21
C SER A 103 -23.08 -20.63 15.56
N LEU A 104 -23.99 -19.67 15.73
CA LEU A 104 -24.19 -18.98 17.01
C LEU A 104 -24.67 -19.94 18.10
N GLU A 105 -25.64 -20.81 17.80
CA GLU A 105 -26.14 -21.82 18.74
C GLU A 105 -25.05 -22.82 19.14
N GLN A 106 -24.22 -23.26 18.19
CA GLN A 106 -23.06 -24.12 18.46
C GLN A 106 -22.06 -23.46 19.40
N ILE A 107 -21.71 -22.19 19.17
CA ILE A 107 -20.82 -21.44 20.05
C ILE A 107 -21.43 -21.34 21.46
N VAL A 108 -22.69 -20.92 21.56
CA VAL A 108 -23.38 -20.74 22.85
C VAL A 108 -23.47 -22.05 23.64
N ALA A 109 -23.70 -23.18 22.96
CA ALA A 109 -23.77 -24.50 23.60
C ALA A 109 -22.40 -25.01 24.07
N ALA A 110 -21.31 -24.69 23.36
CA ALA A 110 -19.98 -25.20 23.65
C ALA A 110 -19.17 -24.32 24.62
N ALA A 111 -19.44 -23.00 24.64
CA ALA A 111 -18.61 -22.04 25.35
C ALA A 111 -18.71 -22.16 26.88
N GLN A 112 -17.57 -22.01 27.54
CA GLN A 112 -17.40 -22.12 29.00
C GLN A 112 -17.35 -20.76 29.69
N PRO A 113 -17.57 -20.65 31.01
CA PRO A 113 -17.66 -19.36 31.70
C PRO A 113 -16.47 -18.42 31.49
N GLN A 114 -15.25 -18.98 31.44
CA GLN A 114 -14.01 -18.23 31.24
C GLN A 114 -13.70 -17.86 29.79
N ASP A 115 -14.44 -18.42 28.82
CA ASP A 115 -14.23 -18.16 27.40
C ASP A 115 -14.58 -16.70 27.03
N THR A 116 -14.30 -16.32 25.79
CA THR A 116 -14.71 -15.04 25.22
C THR A 116 -15.43 -15.30 23.90
N ILE A 117 -16.61 -14.71 23.73
CA ILE A 117 -17.34 -14.74 22.45
C ILE A 117 -17.19 -13.37 21.79
N LEU A 118 -16.71 -13.34 20.56
CA LEU A 118 -16.69 -12.17 19.67
C LEU A 118 -17.64 -12.42 18.50
N LEU A 119 -18.68 -11.58 18.39
CA LEU A 119 -19.54 -11.54 17.21
C LEU A 119 -19.23 -10.28 16.41
N TYR A 120 -18.98 -10.42 15.12
CA TYR A 120 -18.83 -9.32 14.18
C TYR A 120 -19.87 -9.42 13.06
N PHE A 121 -20.49 -8.30 12.71
CA PHE A 121 -21.42 -8.22 11.59
C PHE A 121 -21.17 -6.97 10.75
N SER A 122 -21.07 -7.13 9.43
CA SER A 122 -21.06 -6.05 8.43
C SER A 122 -22.15 -6.30 7.39
N GLY A 123 -23.02 -5.32 7.20
CA GLY A 123 -24.14 -5.44 6.26
C GLY A 123 -25.28 -4.45 6.55
N HIS A 124 -26.46 -4.70 5.98
CA HIS A 124 -27.63 -3.87 6.26
C HIS A 124 -28.24 -4.19 7.64
N GLY A 125 -28.49 -3.15 8.43
CA GLY A 125 -29.40 -3.21 9.58
C GLY A 125 -30.69 -2.48 9.26
N VAL A 126 -31.84 -3.13 9.40
CA VAL A 126 -33.17 -2.53 9.16
C VAL A 126 -34.03 -2.60 10.42
N LEU A 127 -34.96 -1.66 10.55
CA LEU A 127 -35.96 -1.67 11.62
C LEU A 127 -37.25 -2.26 11.07
N ASP A 128 -37.75 -3.31 11.72
CA ASP A 128 -39.10 -3.77 11.49
C ASP A 128 -40.11 -2.72 12.01
N ARG A 129 -41.03 -2.29 11.15
CA ARG A 129 -41.93 -1.17 11.47
C ARG A 129 -43.03 -1.54 12.44
N GLU A 130 -43.44 -2.80 12.45
CA GLU A 130 -44.54 -3.29 13.28
C GLU A 130 -44.08 -3.51 14.72
N THR A 131 -42.91 -4.12 14.89
CA THR A 131 -42.38 -4.50 16.20
C THR A 131 -41.33 -3.53 16.76
N GLY A 132 -40.75 -2.67 15.92
CA GLY A 132 -39.63 -1.80 16.30
C GLY A 132 -38.33 -2.56 16.59
N GLN A 133 -38.21 -3.81 16.12
CA GLN A 133 -37.01 -4.62 16.32
C GLN A 133 -35.96 -4.34 15.25
N VAL A 134 -34.69 -4.30 15.67
CA VAL A 134 -33.56 -4.21 14.75
C VAL A 134 -33.24 -5.59 14.21
N VAL A 135 -33.22 -5.69 12.88
CA VAL A 135 -32.93 -6.90 12.12
C VAL A 135 -31.67 -6.67 11.31
N LEU A 136 -30.68 -7.55 11.50
CA LEU A 136 -29.47 -7.62 10.69
C LEU A 136 -29.79 -8.48 9.45
N CYS A 137 -29.69 -7.89 8.27
CA CYS A 137 -30.03 -8.55 7.01
C CYS A 137 -28.91 -9.53 6.60
N LEU A 138 -29.33 -10.74 6.24
CA LEU A 138 -28.52 -11.82 5.71
C LEU A 138 -28.83 -12.01 4.23
N ALA A 139 -28.07 -12.85 3.53
CA ALA A 139 -28.18 -13.00 2.08
C ALA A 139 -29.59 -13.41 1.62
N ASP A 140 -30.31 -14.18 2.43
CA ASP A 140 -31.66 -14.68 2.21
C ASP A 140 -32.77 -13.84 2.89
N THR A 141 -32.43 -12.67 3.44
CA THR A 141 -33.43 -11.78 4.05
C THR A 141 -34.38 -11.17 3.01
N SER A 142 -35.67 -11.29 3.28
CA SER A 142 -36.76 -10.69 2.50
C SER A 142 -37.44 -9.58 3.28
N LYS A 143 -37.66 -8.42 2.64
CA LYS A 143 -38.37 -7.28 3.25
C LYS A 143 -39.83 -7.57 3.56
N ASP A 144 -40.46 -8.53 2.86
CA ASP A 144 -41.86 -8.91 3.13
C ASP A 144 -41.98 -9.79 4.38
N ASN A 145 -40.86 -10.35 4.86
CA ASN A 145 -40.83 -11.24 6.01
C ASN A 145 -39.56 -11.07 6.85
N LEU A 146 -39.26 -9.82 7.22
CA LEU A 146 -38.01 -9.43 7.89
C LEU A 146 -37.74 -10.23 9.16
N LEU A 147 -38.75 -10.43 10.00
CA LEU A 147 -38.58 -11.08 11.31
C LEU A 147 -38.31 -12.59 11.21
N GLN A 148 -38.71 -13.25 10.12
CA GLN A 148 -38.48 -14.69 9.93
C GLN A 148 -37.25 -15.00 9.07
N THR A 149 -36.85 -14.07 8.20
CA THR A 149 -35.75 -14.27 7.22
C THR A 149 -34.51 -13.43 7.53
N GLY A 150 -34.58 -12.51 8.49
CA GLY A 150 -33.43 -11.75 8.99
C GLY A 150 -33.00 -12.17 10.38
N LEU A 151 -31.80 -11.75 10.77
CA LEU A 151 -31.24 -12.02 12.09
C LEU A 151 -31.63 -10.91 13.06
N LYS A 152 -32.65 -11.16 13.87
CA LYS A 152 -33.11 -10.24 14.90
C LYS A 152 -32.02 -10.04 15.96
N LEU A 153 -31.62 -8.79 16.19
CA LEU A 153 -30.64 -8.47 17.22
C LEU A 153 -31.11 -8.88 18.64
N PRO A 154 -32.38 -8.68 19.03
CA PRO A 154 -32.87 -9.18 20.32
C PRO A 154 -32.63 -10.69 20.52
N ASP A 155 -32.86 -11.51 19.47
CA ASP A 155 -32.61 -12.96 19.53
C ASP A 155 -31.12 -13.28 19.73
N VAL A 156 -30.23 -12.56 19.04
CA VAL A 156 -28.77 -12.71 19.21
C VAL A 156 -28.37 -12.40 20.66
N LEU A 157 -28.87 -11.31 21.22
CA LEU A 157 -28.58 -10.93 22.60
C LEU A 157 -29.18 -11.91 23.63
N GLU A 158 -30.34 -12.48 23.35
CA GLU A 158 -30.97 -13.53 24.17
C GLU A 158 -30.15 -14.83 24.14
N LEU A 159 -29.67 -15.25 22.97
CA LEU A 159 -28.78 -16.41 22.84
C LEU A 159 -27.49 -16.20 23.60
N LEU A 160 -26.87 -15.03 23.47
CA LEU A 160 -25.69 -14.67 24.26
C LEU A 160 -25.97 -14.65 25.77
N GLN A 161 -27.17 -14.25 26.20
CA GLN A 161 -27.59 -14.32 27.61
C GLN A 161 -27.71 -15.73 28.14
N LYS A 162 -28.11 -16.69 27.30
CA LYS A 162 -28.20 -18.11 27.67
C LYS A 162 -26.82 -18.75 27.81
N SER A 163 -25.77 -18.17 27.22
CA SER A 163 -24.40 -18.64 27.40
C SER A 163 -23.91 -18.41 28.83
N GLN A 164 -23.05 -19.30 29.32
CA GLN A 164 -22.40 -19.13 30.63
C GLN A 164 -21.22 -18.14 30.60
N VAL A 165 -20.88 -17.64 29.41
CA VAL A 165 -19.67 -16.88 29.14
C VAL A 165 -19.71 -15.51 29.82
N HIS A 166 -18.64 -15.19 30.56
CA HIS A 166 -18.50 -13.91 31.24
C HIS A 166 -18.07 -12.75 30.34
N ARG A 167 -17.56 -13.00 29.14
CA ARG A 167 -17.04 -11.98 28.22
C ARG A 167 -17.67 -12.10 26.85
N GLN A 168 -18.53 -11.15 26.51
CA GLN A 168 -19.29 -11.12 25.26
C GLN A 168 -18.99 -9.81 24.55
N MET A 169 -18.44 -9.91 23.34
CA MET A 169 -18.09 -8.77 22.52
C MET A 169 -18.89 -8.77 21.21
N LEU A 170 -19.44 -7.62 20.87
CA LEU A 170 -20.27 -7.43 19.67
C LEU A 170 -19.77 -6.24 18.87
N TRP A 171 -19.34 -6.47 17.63
CA TRP A 171 -18.89 -5.43 16.71
C TRP A 171 -19.86 -5.33 15.53
N LEU A 172 -20.48 -4.17 15.34
CA LEU A 172 -21.50 -3.97 14.33
C LEU A 172 -21.12 -2.84 13.37
N ASP A 173 -20.90 -3.21 12.11
CA ASP A 173 -20.76 -2.31 10.98
C ASP A 173 -22.05 -2.32 10.13
N ALA A 174 -23.16 -1.86 10.73
CA ALA A 174 -24.51 -2.02 10.17
C ALA A 174 -25.26 -0.70 9.88
N CYS A 175 -24.55 0.44 9.86
CA CYS A 175 -25.16 1.77 9.77
C CYS A 175 -25.58 2.24 8.35
N HIS A 176 -25.83 1.33 7.40
CA HIS A 176 -26.49 1.67 6.12
C HIS A 176 -28.03 1.87 6.26
N SER A 177 -28.56 1.82 7.48
CA SER A 177 -29.99 1.85 7.80
C SER A 177 -30.72 3.15 7.48
N GLY A 178 -29.99 4.26 7.33
CA GLY A 178 -30.55 5.61 7.34
C GLY A 178 -31.32 6.04 6.10
N ASP A 179 -31.46 5.19 5.08
CA ASP A 179 -32.16 5.53 3.81
C ASP A 179 -33.11 4.41 3.32
N LEU A 180 -33.21 3.29 4.05
CA LEU A 180 -34.12 2.18 3.68
C LEU A 180 -35.55 2.37 4.17
N THR A 181 -35.84 3.46 4.89
CA THR A 181 -37.19 3.97 5.11
C THR A 181 -37.66 4.76 3.89
N LEU A 182 -38.23 4.02 2.91
CA LEU A 182 -39.11 4.52 1.85
C LEU A 182 -38.61 5.71 1.00
N ARG A 183 -37.78 5.45 0.00
CA ARG A 183 -37.86 6.17 -1.28
C ARG A 183 -38.63 5.31 -2.29
N GLY A 184 -39.96 5.43 -2.22
CA GLY A 184 -40.83 5.02 -3.32
C GLY A 184 -40.51 5.86 -4.55
N ALA A 185 -40.65 5.24 -5.73
CA ALA A 185 -40.41 5.89 -7.01
C ALA A 185 -41.25 7.18 -7.16
N LYS A 186 -40.59 8.22 -7.68
CA LYS A 186 -41.08 9.59 -7.96
C LYS A 186 -41.06 10.54 -6.75
N GLY A 187 -40.30 11.62 -6.91
CA GLY A 187 -40.05 12.64 -5.90
C GLY A 187 -41.30 13.43 -5.51
N GLU A 188 -42.02 12.92 -4.52
CA GLU A 188 -42.89 13.71 -3.66
C GLU A 188 -42.28 13.81 -2.27
N VAL A 189 -42.06 15.06 -1.84
CA VAL A 189 -41.70 15.40 -0.46
C VAL A 189 -42.94 15.17 0.39
N THR A 190 -43.04 14.02 1.05
CA THR A 190 -44.05 13.80 2.08
C THR A 190 -43.53 14.38 3.40
N ILE A 191 -44.23 15.38 3.92
CA ILE A 191 -44.11 15.81 5.31
C ILE A 191 -44.77 14.71 6.17
N GLU A 192 -44.27 14.48 7.40
CA GLU A 192 -44.91 13.80 8.55
C GLU A 192 -44.43 12.37 8.89
N GLN A 193 -43.55 12.28 9.91
CA GLN A 193 -43.68 11.52 11.19
C GLN A 193 -42.29 11.45 11.88
N PRO A 194 -42.18 11.31 13.22
CA PRO A 194 -40.88 11.23 13.88
C PRO A 194 -40.22 9.89 13.51
N GLU A 195 -39.40 9.90 12.46
CA GLU A 195 -38.80 8.70 11.90
C GLU A 195 -37.97 7.98 12.98
N LEU A 196 -38.44 6.78 13.37
CA LEU A 196 -37.70 5.87 14.23
C LEU A 196 -36.42 5.46 13.50
N ASN A 197 -35.29 6.00 13.97
CA ASN A 197 -33.99 5.72 13.38
C ASN A 197 -33.48 4.34 13.86
N PRO A 198 -33.20 3.38 12.95
CA PRO A 198 -32.69 2.05 13.32
C PRO A 198 -31.41 2.11 14.17
N ALA A 199 -30.50 3.05 13.90
CA ALA A 199 -29.27 3.24 14.67
C ALA A 199 -29.55 3.72 16.11
N GLN A 200 -30.60 4.52 16.30
CA GLN A 200 -31.04 4.93 17.64
C GLN A 200 -31.57 3.75 18.45
N GLN A 201 -32.41 2.91 17.83
CA GLN A 201 -32.98 1.73 18.47
C GLN A 201 -31.91 0.68 18.76
N LEU A 202 -30.98 0.47 17.82
CA LEU A 202 -29.80 -0.38 17.98
C LEU A 202 -29.02 -0.01 19.24
N MET A 203 -28.67 1.27 19.37
CA MET A 203 -27.93 1.77 20.54
C MET A 203 -28.70 1.59 21.85
N GLU A 204 -30.02 1.74 21.82
CA GLU A 204 -30.85 1.58 23.02
C GLU A 204 -30.87 0.13 23.51
N VAL A 205 -31.11 -0.82 22.59
CA VAL A 205 -31.11 -2.26 22.88
C VAL A 205 -29.75 -2.72 23.44
N LEU A 206 -28.64 -2.23 22.87
CA LEU A 206 -27.30 -2.55 23.36
C LEU A 206 -26.96 -1.93 24.73
N ARG A 207 -27.44 -0.71 25.01
CA ARG A 207 -27.30 -0.09 26.34
C ARG A 207 -28.10 -0.84 27.40
N GLN A 208 -29.33 -1.22 27.07
CA GLN A 208 -30.15 -2.04 27.97
C GLN A 208 -29.45 -3.37 28.26
N ARG A 209 -28.83 -3.99 27.25
CA ARG A 209 -28.06 -5.21 27.45
C ARG A 209 -26.84 -5.01 28.36
N ALA A 210 -26.10 -3.93 28.15
CA ALA A 210 -24.92 -3.62 28.98
C ALA A 210 -25.29 -3.48 30.47
N THR A 211 -26.40 -2.81 30.78
CA THR A 211 -26.86 -2.65 32.19
C THR A 211 -27.26 -3.96 32.87
N GLN A 212 -27.57 -5.00 32.09
CA GLN A 212 -28.00 -6.31 32.60
C GLN A 212 -26.86 -7.32 32.72
N SER A 213 -25.72 -7.10 32.06
CA SER A 213 -24.66 -8.11 31.92
C SER A 213 -23.29 -7.51 32.22
N ARG A 214 -22.68 -7.93 33.33
CA ARG A 214 -21.26 -7.66 33.59
C ARG A 214 -20.42 -8.41 32.56
N GLY A 215 -19.54 -7.70 31.84
CA GLY A 215 -18.68 -8.33 30.82
C GLY A 215 -19.22 -8.27 29.39
N PHE A 216 -20.22 -7.41 29.13
CA PHE A 216 -20.69 -7.10 27.79
C PHE A 216 -19.98 -5.88 27.20
N TYR A 217 -19.43 -6.03 26.00
CA TYR A 217 -18.76 -4.99 25.23
C TYR A 217 -19.39 -4.90 23.83
N ALA A 218 -19.83 -3.72 23.42
CA ALA A 218 -20.29 -3.49 22.06
C ALA A 218 -19.57 -2.30 21.41
N LEU A 219 -19.21 -2.48 20.14
CA LEU A 219 -18.61 -1.45 19.30
C LEU A 219 -19.44 -1.29 18.02
N LEU A 220 -19.78 -0.05 17.70
CA LEU A 220 -20.63 0.32 16.57
C LEU A 220 -19.84 1.24 15.64
N SER A 221 -20.04 1.08 14.33
CA SER A 221 -19.31 1.86 13.33
C SER A 221 -19.66 3.36 13.29
N CYS A 222 -20.81 3.77 13.83
CA CYS A 222 -21.29 5.15 13.78
C CYS A 222 -22.18 5.55 14.99
N ASP A 223 -22.46 6.85 15.17
CA ASP A 223 -23.44 7.38 16.14
C ASP A 223 -24.89 7.35 15.62
N ARG A 224 -25.87 7.59 16.50
CA ARG A 224 -27.34 7.54 16.26
C ARG A 224 -27.81 8.25 14.99
N LYS A 225 -27.12 9.29 14.52
CA LYS A 225 -27.52 10.12 13.37
C LYS A 225 -26.47 10.14 12.25
N GLN A 226 -25.54 9.22 12.29
CA GLN A 226 -24.42 9.13 11.37
C GLN A 226 -24.56 7.89 10.50
N ARG A 227 -23.69 7.78 9.50
CA ARG A 227 -23.63 6.65 8.56
C ARG A 227 -22.27 5.98 8.66
N SER A 228 -22.21 4.70 8.28
CA SER A 228 -20.93 4.03 8.01
C SER A 228 -20.60 4.19 6.53
N TRP A 229 -19.34 4.49 6.23
CA TRP A 229 -18.88 4.76 4.87
C TRP A 229 -17.96 3.65 4.35
N GLU A 230 -18.14 3.33 3.07
CA GLU A 230 -17.27 2.47 2.28
C GLU A 230 -16.44 3.34 1.32
N PHE A 231 -15.12 3.18 1.31
CA PHE A 231 -14.21 3.95 0.44
C PHE A 231 -13.47 3.03 -0.54
N PRO A 232 -13.61 3.22 -1.86
CA PRO A 232 -12.90 2.40 -2.85
C PRO A 232 -11.38 2.41 -2.70
N GLU A 233 -10.81 3.51 -2.23
CA GLU A 233 -9.38 3.66 -1.98
C GLU A 233 -8.90 2.71 -0.87
N LEU A 234 -9.76 2.47 0.13
CA LEU A 234 -9.48 1.55 1.23
C LEU A 234 -9.83 0.10 0.87
N LYS A 235 -10.71 -0.11 -0.11
CA LYS A 235 -11.31 -1.41 -0.47
C LYS A 235 -12.05 -2.09 0.71
N HIS A 236 -12.47 -1.28 1.67
CA HIS A 236 -13.03 -1.69 2.95
C HIS A 236 -13.96 -0.60 3.49
N GLY A 237 -14.87 -0.96 4.40
CA GLY A 237 -15.59 0.00 5.24
C GLY A 237 -14.61 0.75 6.15
N LEU A 238 -14.79 2.06 6.34
CA LEU A 238 -13.84 2.90 7.09
C LEU A 238 -13.61 2.40 8.52
N PHE A 239 -14.68 1.98 9.20
CA PHE A 239 -14.61 1.46 10.55
C PHE A 239 -13.87 0.12 10.61
N THR A 240 -14.24 -0.83 9.74
CA THR A 240 -13.60 -2.13 9.70
C THR A 240 -12.14 -2.04 9.27
N TYR A 241 -11.81 -1.13 8.35
CA TYR A 241 -10.43 -0.84 7.94
C TYR A 241 -9.55 -0.52 9.15
N TYR A 242 -9.95 0.42 10.01
CA TYR A 242 -9.18 0.75 11.20
C TYR A 242 -9.27 -0.30 12.31
N LEU A 243 -10.34 -1.09 12.39
CA LEU A 243 -10.33 -2.27 13.27
C LEU A 243 -9.20 -3.24 12.89
N MET A 244 -9.06 -3.53 11.60
CA MET A 244 -8.00 -4.40 11.10
C MET A 244 -6.60 -3.82 11.38
N GLN A 245 -6.36 -2.53 11.08
CA GLN A 245 -5.06 -1.92 11.36
C GLN A 245 -4.72 -1.88 12.85
N GLY A 246 -5.72 -1.60 13.69
CA GLY A 246 -5.56 -1.66 15.14
C GLY A 246 -5.17 -3.05 15.63
N LEU A 247 -5.85 -4.10 15.15
CA LEU A 247 -5.53 -5.51 15.44
C LEU A 247 -4.17 -5.95 14.89
N ARG A 248 -3.69 -5.34 13.79
CA ARG A 248 -2.33 -5.55 13.27
C ARG A 248 -1.25 -4.82 14.08
N GLY A 249 -1.63 -4.19 15.18
CA GLY A 249 -0.71 -3.66 16.19
C GLY A 249 -0.56 -2.15 16.18
N GLU A 250 -1.31 -1.41 15.35
CA GLU A 250 -1.34 0.06 15.45
C GLU A 250 -2.08 0.54 16.72
N ALA A 251 -2.94 -0.32 17.29
CA ALA A 251 -3.60 -0.06 18.56
C ALA A 251 -2.89 -0.71 19.77
N ALA A 252 -1.72 -1.35 19.55
CA ALA A 252 -1.00 -2.02 20.60
C ALA A 252 -0.35 -1.03 21.57
N ASP A 253 -0.36 -1.36 22.85
CA ASP A 253 0.31 -0.58 23.88
C ASP A 253 1.85 -0.78 23.87
N THR A 254 2.53 -0.20 24.85
CA THR A 254 4.01 -0.32 24.98
C THR A 254 4.50 -1.75 25.21
N GLN A 255 3.64 -2.65 25.66
CA GLN A 255 3.94 -4.06 25.88
C GLN A 255 3.52 -4.94 24.68
N GLY A 256 3.00 -4.31 23.61
CA GLY A 256 2.45 -5.03 22.46
C GLY A 256 1.06 -5.62 22.73
N VAL A 257 0.38 -5.27 23.82
CA VAL A 257 -0.96 -5.78 24.12
C VAL A 257 -1.99 -4.96 23.36
N ILE A 258 -2.95 -5.63 22.72
CA ILE A 258 -4.09 -5.00 22.04
C ILE A 258 -5.33 -5.24 22.91
N ASP A 259 -5.64 -4.28 23.77
CA ASP A 259 -6.84 -4.30 24.58
C ASP A 259 -8.02 -3.63 23.86
N ALA A 260 -9.24 -3.98 24.23
CA ALA A 260 -10.46 -3.49 23.59
C ALA A 260 -10.64 -1.96 23.70
N ASP A 261 -10.17 -1.35 24.80
CA ASP A 261 -10.28 0.09 25.03
C ASP A 261 -9.23 0.86 24.23
N GLY A 262 -8.00 0.35 24.16
CA GLY A 262 -6.95 0.84 23.27
C GLY A 262 -7.37 0.79 21.80
N LEU A 263 -7.91 -0.36 21.36
CA LEU A 263 -8.45 -0.54 20.02
C LEU A 263 -9.57 0.46 19.71
N TYR A 264 -10.52 0.65 20.63
CA TYR A 264 -11.58 1.63 20.43
C TYR A 264 -11.05 3.05 20.27
N LYS A 265 -10.12 3.49 21.13
CA LYS A 265 -9.54 4.84 21.04
C LYS A 265 -8.84 5.04 19.70
N TYR A 266 -8.06 4.06 19.27
CA TYR A 266 -7.39 4.08 17.98
C TYR A 266 -8.40 4.23 16.83
N VAL A 267 -9.39 3.33 16.76
CA VAL A 267 -10.41 3.35 15.70
C VAL A 267 -11.20 4.67 15.69
N TYR A 268 -11.56 5.18 16.87
CA TYR A 268 -12.25 6.45 17.02
C TYR A 268 -11.45 7.61 16.42
N HIS A 269 -10.17 7.74 16.80
CA HIS A 269 -9.32 8.84 16.35
C HIS A 269 -9.03 8.76 14.85
N GLN A 270 -8.70 7.58 14.34
CA GLN A 270 -8.37 7.40 12.93
C GLN A 270 -9.59 7.64 12.02
N THR A 271 -10.77 7.17 12.41
CA THR A 271 -12.01 7.40 11.64
C THR A 271 -12.30 8.90 11.47
N ILE A 272 -12.19 9.67 12.56
CA ILE A 272 -12.43 11.13 12.53
C ILE A 272 -11.36 11.83 11.68
N GLN A 273 -10.08 11.51 11.92
CA GLN A 273 -8.96 12.12 11.18
C GLN A 273 -9.04 11.86 9.67
N TYR A 274 -9.47 10.66 9.27
CA TYR A 274 -9.65 10.32 7.87
C TYR A 274 -10.74 11.18 7.20
N ILE A 275 -11.91 11.27 7.81
CA ILE A 275 -13.03 12.09 7.29
C ILE A 275 -12.65 13.57 7.25
N ASP A 276 -11.98 14.09 8.29
CA ASP A 276 -11.55 15.49 8.33
C ASP A 276 -10.52 15.80 7.23
N ARG A 277 -9.54 14.91 7.02
CA ARG A 277 -8.54 15.05 5.94
C ARG A 277 -9.21 15.04 4.57
N LEU A 278 -10.14 14.12 4.35
CA LEU A 278 -10.85 13.98 3.09
C LEU A 278 -11.76 15.18 2.82
N ASN A 279 -12.52 15.64 3.80
CA ASN A 279 -13.33 16.85 3.68
C ASN A 279 -12.48 18.11 3.47
N HIS A 280 -11.31 18.20 4.10
CA HIS A 280 -10.37 19.30 3.84
C HIS A 280 -9.93 19.32 2.38
N GLN A 281 -9.58 18.16 1.80
CA GLN A 281 -9.25 18.04 0.38
C GLN A 281 -10.42 18.43 -0.53
N LEU A 282 -11.64 17.98 -0.22
CA LEU A 282 -12.85 18.36 -0.97
C LEU A 282 -13.09 19.87 -0.95
N ARG A 283 -12.91 20.53 0.20
CA ARG A 283 -13.03 21.99 0.32
C ARG A 283 -12.01 22.72 -0.55
N LEU A 284 -10.76 22.27 -0.58
CA LEU A 284 -9.71 22.85 -1.43
C LEU A 284 -10.04 22.68 -2.92
N MET A 285 -10.50 21.49 -3.34
CA MET A 285 -10.93 21.26 -4.71
C MET A 285 -12.14 22.12 -5.09
N ASN A 286 -13.13 22.23 -4.21
CA ASN A 286 -14.30 23.08 -4.42
C ASN A 286 -13.92 24.56 -4.51
N GLN A 287 -12.92 25.02 -3.76
CA GLN A 287 -12.40 26.38 -3.87
C GLN A 287 -11.76 26.62 -5.25
N GLN A 288 -10.98 25.66 -5.76
CA GLN A 288 -10.41 25.74 -7.11
C GLN A 288 -11.50 25.74 -8.18
N LYS A 289 -12.50 24.85 -8.08
CA LYS A 289 -13.64 24.80 -8.99
C LYS A 289 -14.40 26.14 -9.04
N ARG A 290 -14.67 26.73 -7.87
CA ARG A 290 -15.28 28.08 -7.78
C ARG A 290 -14.45 29.15 -8.48
N SER A 291 -13.12 29.10 -8.34
CA SER A 291 -12.24 30.07 -9.03
C SER A 291 -12.28 29.95 -10.57
N ARG A 292 -12.67 28.78 -11.10
CA ARG A 292 -12.86 28.51 -12.52
C ARG A 292 -14.30 28.76 -13.02
N GLY A 293 -15.20 29.21 -12.13
CA GLY A 293 -16.61 29.42 -12.44
C GLY A 293 -17.45 28.14 -12.51
N GLU A 294 -16.92 27.01 -12.04
CA GLU A 294 -17.66 25.73 -11.98
C GLU A 294 -18.63 25.73 -10.79
N LEU A 295 -19.86 25.28 -11.03
CA LEU A 295 -20.92 25.20 -10.01
C LEU A 295 -21.13 23.78 -9.45
N ASP A 296 -20.56 22.77 -10.10
CA ASP A 296 -20.65 21.38 -9.68
C ASP A 296 -19.58 21.05 -8.62
N LEU A 297 -19.95 21.26 -7.35
CA LEU A 297 -19.08 21.08 -6.20
C LEU A 297 -19.26 19.69 -5.58
N HIS A 298 -18.17 19.12 -5.09
CA HIS A 298 -18.20 17.85 -4.39
C HIS A 298 -18.83 18.03 -2.99
N PRO A 299 -19.83 17.24 -2.60
CA PRO A 299 -20.38 17.29 -1.26
C PRO A 299 -19.37 16.76 -0.24
N GLU A 300 -19.32 17.37 0.94
CA GLU A 300 -18.55 16.84 2.06
C GLU A 300 -19.21 15.60 2.66
N TYR A 301 -18.39 14.70 3.19
CA TYR A 301 -18.83 13.50 3.89
C TYR A 301 -19.29 13.86 5.31
N PRO A 302 -20.51 13.49 5.71
CA PRO A 302 -20.94 13.52 7.10
C PRO A 302 -19.99 12.73 8.02
N LEU A 303 -19.86 13.20 9.27
CA LEU A 303 -19.03 12.57 10.28
C LEU A 303 -19.45 11.12 10.54
N GLN A 304 -18.45 10.25 10.71
CA GLN A 304 -18.61 8.89 11.24
C GLN A 304 -17.85 8.81 12.56
N THR A 305 -18.54 8.51 13.63
CA THR A 305 -17.99 8.47 14.98
C THR A 305 -18.30 7.11 15.60
N PRO A 306 -17.30 6.22 15.69
CA PRO A 306 -17.46 4.92 16.31
C PRO A 306 -17.95 5.04 17.75
N LYS A 307 -18.88 4.16 18.15
CA LYS A 307 -19.46 4.17 19.50
C LYS A 307 -19.18 2.88 20.24
N ARG A 308 -18.68 3.06 21.47
CA ARG A 308 -18.50 2.00 22.44
C ARG A 308 -19.63 2.01 23.47
N ILE A 309 -20.20 0.85 23.75
CA ILE A 309 -21.16 0.60 24.81
C ILE A 309 -20.57 -0.52 25.68
N VAL A 310 -20.35 -0.24 26.96
CA VAL A 310 -19.61 -1.15 27.85
C VAL A 310 -20.15 -1.05 29.27
N GLU A 311 -20.25 -2.17 29.97
CA GLU A 311 -20.55 -2.19 31.40
C GLU A 311 -19.87 -3.37 32.11
N GLY A 312 -19.08 -3.06 33.15
CA GLY A 312 -18.43 -4.06 33.99
C GLY A 312 -17.43 -4.97 33.26
N VAL A 313 -16.95 -4.59 32.07
CA VAL A 313 -15.86 -5.27 31.37
C VAL A 313 -14.57 -4.75 32.01
N GLY A 314 -13.83 -5.62 32.70
CA GLY A 314 -12.44 -5.31 33.08
C GLY A 314 -11.57 -5.18 31.83
N GLU A 315 -10.25 -5.19 32.00
CA GLU A 315 -9.34 -5.20 30.86
C GLU A 315 -9.57 -6.47 29.99
N LEU A 316 -10.04 -6.26 28.76
CA LEU A 316 -10.32 -7.31 27.77
C LEU A 316 -9.24 -7.24 26.69
N VAL A 317 -8.33 -8.21 26.71
CA VAL A 317 -7.30 -8.34 25.68
C VAL A 317 -7.83 -9.11 24.50
N LEU A 318 -7.65 -8.53 23.32
CA LEU A 318 -8.12 -9.04 22.04
C LEU A 318 -7.02 -9.72 21.24
N GLY A 319 -5.77 -9.34 21.50
CA GLY A 319 -4.62 -9.92 20.87
C GLY A 319 -3.32 -9.34 21.41
N LEU A 320 -2.23 -9.88 20.89
CA LEU A 320 -0.88 -9.40 21.10
C LEU A 320 -0.34 -9.02 19.73
N LYS A 321 0.26 -7.84 19.64
CA LYS A 321 1.15 -7.51 18.55
C LYS A 321 2.23 -8.56 18.52
N VAL A 322 2.36 -9.23 17.38
CA VAL A 322 3.39 -10.24 17.16
C VAL A 322 4.75 -9.55 17.40
N ASP A 323 5.45 -9.99 18.44
CA ASP A 323 6.76 -9.47 18.83
C ASP A 323 7.75 -9.87 17.71
N GLU A 324 8.14 -8.92 16.86
CA GLU A 324 9.11 -9.10 15.78
C GLU A 324 10.54 -9.34 16.32
N ARG A 325 10.72 -10.30 17.24
CA ARG A 325 12.06 -10.80 17.65
C ARG A 325 12.68 -11.75 16.63
N ILE A 326 12.03 -11.93 15.49
CA ILE A 326 12.66 -12.35 14.24
C ILE A 326 12.84 -11.06 13.44
N PRO A 327 14.06 -10.60 13.12
CA PRO A 327 14.25 -9.36 12.40
C PRO A 327 13.71 -9.52 10.97
N GLN A 328 12.44 -9.16 10.77
CA GLN A 328 11.98 -8.67 9.48
C GLN A 328 12.29 -7.17 9.42
N PRO A 329 12.76 -6.66 8.27
CA PRO A 329 13.18 -5.27 8.18
C PRO A 329 11.98 -4.37 8.44
N VAL A 330 12.12 -3.52 9.46
CA VAL A 330 11.19 -2.44 9.79
C VAL A 330 10.74 -1.77 8.48
N LYS A 331 9.45 -1.85 8.17
CA LYS A 331 8.86 -1.12 7.04
C LYS A 331 8.85 0.35 7.40
N HIS A 332 9.97 1.01 7.12
CA HIS A 332 10.08 2.44 7.30
C HIS A 332 9.35 3.14 6.14
N SER A 333 8.30 3.89 6.45
CA SER A 333 7.60 4.75 5.49
C SER A 333 8.50 5.84 4.90
N ARG A 334 9.66 6.08 5.53
CA ARG A 334 10.69 7.02 5.09
C ARG A 334 12.06 6.36 5.16
N ARG A 335 12.70 6.11 4.01
CA ARG A 335 14.01 5.45 3.89
C ARG A 335 15.03 6.43 3.34
N ALA A 336 16.24 6.42 3.89
CA ALA A 336 17.35 7.20 3.37
C ALA A 336 18.58 6.31 3.15
N LEU A 337 19.31 6.56 2.08
CA LEU A 337 20.62 5.96 1.86
C LEU A 337 21.62 7.07 1.55
N VAL A 338 22.70 7.11 2.33
CA VAL A 338 23.80 8.06 2.17
C VAL A 338 25.03 7.28 1.73
N CYS A 339 25.46 7.49 0.49
CA CYS A 339 26.69 6.92 -0.07
C CYS A 339 27.75 8.02 -0.16
N ASP A 340 28.65 8.07 0.80
CA ASP A 340 29.75 9.02 0.86
C ASP A 340 31.03 8.41 0.26
N GLY A 341 31.26 8.66 -1.03
CA GLY A 341 32.43 8.16 -1.77
C GLY A 341 33.78 8.66 -1.23
N PHE A 342 33.77 9.57 -0.26
CA PHE A 342 34.95 10.14 0.39
C PHE A 342 34.79 9.96 1.91
N ALA A 343 35.31 8.84 2.44
CA ALA A 343 35.24 8.55 3.87
C ALA A 343 35.81 9.70 4.74
N ASP A 344 35.27 9.89 5.93
CA ASP A 344 35.68 10.85 6.99
C ASP A 344 35.07 12.27 6.96
N SER A 345 33.89 12.47 6.36
CA SER A 345 33.20 13.76 6.46
C SER A 345 32.31 13.89 7.70
N ASN A 346 32.73 14.73 8.66
CA ASN A 346 31.89 15.10 9.82
C ASN A 346 30.60 15.79 9.39
N ALA A 347 30.62 16.55 8.29
CA ALA A 347 29.45 17.24 7.75
C ALA A 347 28.40 16.25 7.23
N VAL A 348 28.82 15.23 6.47
CA VAL A 348 27.89 14.21 5.93
C VAL A 348 27.31 13.37 7.06
N TYR A 349 28.10 13.07 8.09
CA TYR A 349 27.61 12.37 9.28
C TYR A 349 26.57 13.21 10.06
N ALA A 350 26.85 14.50 10.28
CA ALA A 350 25.91 15.41 10.95
C ALA A 350 24.61 15.60 10.15
N PHE A 351 24.71 15.66 8.82
CA PHE A 351 23.57 15.66 7.91
C PHE A 351 22.75 14.38 8.01
N SER A 352 23.41 13.22 8.00
CA SER A 352 22.76 11.91 8.18
C SER A 352 22.00 11.82 9.50
N ARG A 353 22.60 12.33 10.59
CA ARG A 353 21.93 12.39 11.89
C ARG A 353 20.70 13.29 11.86
N ALA A 354 20.76 14.45 11.18
CA ALA A 354 19.60 15.34 11.04
C ALA A 354 18.44 14.67 10.31
N LEU A 355 18.73 13.88 9.27
CA LEU A 355 17.71 13.08 8.56
C LEU A 355 17.08 12.00 9.46
N GLN A 356 17.88 11.33 10.30
CA GLN A 356 17.36 10.35 11.26
C GLN A 356 16.50 10.99 12.35
N THR A 357 16.95 12.12 12.93
CA THR A 357 16.29 12.72 14.10
C THR A 357 15.10 13.61 13.76
N ALA A 358 15.25 14.51 12.80
CA ALA A 358 14.21 15.48 12.44
C ALA A 358 13.40 15.02 11.23
N GLY A 359 14.02 14.30 10.29
CA GLY A 359 13.35 13.77 9.10
C GLY A 359 12.68 12.40 9.27
N ASN A 360 12.85 11.76 10.44
CA ASN A 360 12.34 10.43 10.75
C ASN A 360 12.68 9.38 9.65
N PHE A 361 13.85 9.50 9.03
CA PHE A 361 14.31 8.57 8.02
C PHE A 361 15.04 7.39 8.65
N ALA A 362 14.71 6.20 8.18
CA ALA A 362 15.57 5.04 8.36
C ALA A 362 16.75 5.11 7.41
N LEU A 363 17.87 5.52 7.97
CA LEU A 363 19.05 5.84 7.20
C LEU A 363 20.06 4.69 7.24
N GLU A 364 20.41 4.19 6.07
CA GLU A 364 21.60 3.40 5.84
C GLU A 364 22.74 4.31 5.33
N TYR A 365 23.96 4.12 5.85
CA TYR A 365 25.14 4.91 5.46
C TYR A 365 26.19 3.98 4.86
N PHE A 366 26.84 4.40 3.77
CA PHE A 366 28.00 3.75 3.16
C PHE A 366 29.13 4.76 3.03
N PRO A 367 30.40 4.39 3.33
CA PRO A 367 30.88 3.01 3.55
C PRO A 367 30.56 2.42 4.93
N GLN A 368 30.45 1.09 5.02
CA GLN A 368 30.27 0.33 6.27
C GLN A 368 31.48 -0.54 6.56
N SER A 369 31.87 -0.64 7.84
CA SER A 369 32.98 -1.49 8.26
C SER A 369 32.71 -2.96 7.88
N GLY A 370 33.57 -3.52 7.02
CA GLY A 370 33.48 -4.92 6.59
C GLY A 370 32.58 -5.21 5.37
N LYS A 371 31.99 -4.19 4.73
CA LYS A 371 31.27 -4.34 3.45
C LYS A 371 32.07 -3.78 2.29
N ALA A 372 31.93 -4.37 1.10
CA ALA A 372 32.60 -3.90 -0.10
C ALA A 372 31.81 -2.75 -0.76
N TRP A 373 32.50 -1.87 -1.49
CA TRP A 373 31.85 -0.80 -2.27
C TRP A 373 30.88 -1.34 -3.34
N THR A 374 31.05 -2.59 -3.79
CA THR A 374 30.10 -3.28 -4.68
C THR A 374 28.73 -3.52 -4.04
N ASP A 375 28.67 -3.63 -2.71
CA ASP A 375 27.42 -3.86 -1.97
C ASP A 375 26.53 -2.60 -1.95
N ALA A 376 27.10 -1.42 -2.17
CA ALA A 376 26.33 -0.18 -2.26
C ALA A 376 25.38 -0.17 -3.47
N ARG A 377 25.67 -0.90 -4.56
CA ARG A 377 24.67 -1.10 -5.65
C ARG A 377 23.42 -1.81 -5.14
N TYR A 378 23.62 -2.87 -4.35
CA TYR A 378 22.52 -3.60 -3.76
C TYR A 378 21.75 -2.72 -2.75
N ALA A 379 22.45 -1.92 -1.95
CA ALA A 379 21.82 -0.96 -1.05
C ALA A 379 20.98 0.08 -1.79
N ILE A 380 21.48 0.66 -2.89
CA ILE A 380 20.73 1.60 -3.75
C ILE A 380 19.46 0.93 -4.30
N GLN A 381 19.60 -0.28 -4.86
CA GLN A 381 18.47 -1.04 -5.38
C GLN A 381 17.45 -1.38 -4.29
N SER A 382 17.92 -1.78 -3.11
CA SER A 382 17.07 -2.11 -1.97
C SER A 382 16.34 -0.88 -1.43
N CYS A 383 17.01 0.27 -1.35
CA CYS A 383 16.44 1.54 -0.92
C CYS A 383 15.35 2.04 -1.88
N LEU A 384 15.55 1.87 -3.19
CA LEU A 384 14.60 2.29 -4.23
C LEU A 384 13.43 1.31 -4.43
N ARG A 385 13.63 0.01 -4.20
CA ARG A 385 12.58 -0.99 -4.38
C ARG A 385 11.71 -1.06 -3.12
N SER A 386 10.41 -0.83 -3.26
CA SER A 386 9.43 -1.05 -2.18
C SER A 386 8.97 -2.52 -2.22
N PRO A 387 8.93 -3.23 -1.07
CA PRO A 387 8.24 -4.51 -0.97
C PRO A 387 6.72 -4.24 -0.91
N VAL A 388 6.08 -4.25 -2.08
CA VAL A 388 4.64 -4.26 -2.39
C VAL A 388 3.65 -3.97 -1.23
N SER A 389 2.79 -2.97 -1.49
CA SER A 389 1.52 -2.62 -0.82
C SER A 389 1.59 -1.87 0.51
N SER A 390 2.02 -0.60 0.49
CA SER A 390 1.63 0.41 1.48
C SER A 390 0.65 1.40 0.84
N GLN A 391 -0.41 1.77 1.57
CA GLN A 391 -1.45 2.71 1.08
C GLN A 391 -0.98 4.17 1.01
N GLU A 392 0.14 4.52 1.66
CA GLU A 392 0.80 5.81 1.50
C GLU A 392 2.13 5.66 0.73
N PRO A 393 2.46 6.58 -0.20
CA PRO A 393 3.69 6.48 -0.96
C PRO A 393 4.89 6.76 -0.07
N GLU A 394 5.76 5.76 0.07
CA GLU A 394 7.01 5.85 0.86
C GLU A 394 7.86 7.03 0.38
N THR A 395 8.54 7.72 1.30
CA THR A 395 9.53 8.74 0.94
C THR A 395 10.93 8.14 0.95
N VAL A 396 11.59 8.15 -0.19
CA VAL A 396 12.97 7.66 -0.36
C VAL A 396 13.90 8.83 -0.60
N LEU A 397 14.96 8.92 0.20
CA LEU A 397 16.03 9.91 0.03
C LEU A 397 17.34 9.20 -0.33
N LEU A 398 17.91 9.53 -1.49
CA LEU A 398 19.25 9.08 -1.88
C LEU A 398 20.20 10.27 -1.85
N TYR A 399 21.28 10.16 -1.08
CA TYR A 399 22.42 11.08 -1.16
C TYR A 399 23.63 10.32 -1.72
N LEU A 400 24.08 10.72 -2.90
CA LEU A 400 25.21 10.09 -3.59
C LEU A 400 26.32 11.12 -3.78
N ARG A 401 27.48 10.87 -3.18
CA ARG A 401 28.65 11.74 -3.27
C ARG A 401 29.83 11.01 -3.88
N GLY A 402 30.37 11.52 -4.98
CA GLY A 402 31.42 10.83 -5.74
C GLY A 402 32.05 11.68 -6.83
N ARG A 403 33.02 11.10 -7.56
CA ARG A 403 33.65 11.71 -8.73
C ARG A 403 32.82 11.50 -9.99
N MET A 404 32.71 12.52 -10.82
CA MET A 404 32.12 12.38 -12.15
C MET A 404 33.24 12.05 -13.16
N GLU A 405 33.06 10.99 -13.94
CA GLU A 405 33.94 10.59 -15.04
C GLU A 405 33.12 10.48 -16.33
N ALA A 406 33.53 11.19 -17.39
CA ALA A 406 32.99 10.99 -18.74
C ALA A 406 33.91 10.05 -19.53
N ILE A 407 33.34 9.08 -20.25
CA ILE A 407 34.08 8.16 -21.13
C ILE A 407 33.77 8.51 -22.59
N ALA A 408 34.67 8.18 -23.51
CA ALA A 408 34.58 8.50 -24.94
C ALA A 408 33.27 8.09 -25.64
N ASP A 409 32.50 7.17 -25.07
CA ASP A 409 31.23 6.67 -25.61
C ASP A 409 30.02 7.58 -25.30
N GLY A 410 30.21 8.71 -24.61
CA GLY A 410 29.14 9.66 -24.26
C GLY A 410 28.39 9.33 -22.96
N GLU A 411 28.73 8.20 -22.32
CA GLU A 411 28.18 7.81 -21.02
C GLU A 411 28.96 8.43 -19.86
N ALA A 412 28.23 9.02 -18.91
CA ALA A 412 28.78 9.60 -17.70
C ALA A 412 28.65 8.63 -16.51
N TRP A 413 29.67 8.61 -15.66
CA TRP A 413 29.80 7.72 -14.52
C TRP A 413 29.99 8.47 -13.22
N LEU A 414 29.29 8.05 -12.18
CA LEU A 414 29.55 8.43 -10.79
C LEU A 414 30.44 7.38 -10.14
N VAL A 415 31.64 7.80 -9.72
CA VAL A 415 32.65 6.95 -9.10
C VAL A 415 32.71 7.23 -7.60
N MET A 416 32.53 6.19 -6.78
CA MET A 416 32.55 6.28 -5.32
C MET A 416 33.55 5.28 -4.73
N GLY A 417 34.39 5.75 -3.79
CA GLY A 417 35.51 4.96 -3.28
C GLY A 417 36.46 4.49 -4.38
N ASP A 418 37.16 3.38 -4.14
CA ASP A 418 38.22 2.88 -5.03
C ASP A 418 37.71 1.96 -6.17
N SER A 419 36.42 1.63 -6.23
CA SER A 419 35.94 0.56 -7.13
C SER A 419 34.49 0.65 -7.62
N LEU A 420 33.62 1.46 -7.01
CA LEU A 420 32.24 1.54 -7.45
C LEU A 420 32.07 2.58 -8.56
N ARG A 421 31.56 2.15 -9.71
CA ARG A 421 31.18 3.03 -10.83
C ARG A 421 29.71 2.86 -11.15
N LEU A 422 28.91 3.91 -11.09
CA LEU A 422 27.49 3.90 -11.45
C LEU A 422 27.30 4.71 -12.74
N SER A 423 26.86 4.08 -13.83
CA SER A 423 26.53 4.84 -15.04
C SER A 423 25.23 5.62 -14.85
N ARG A 424 25.13 6.74 -15.55
CA ARG A 424 23.93 7.60 -15.58
C ARG A 424 22.68 6.82 -15.96
N SER A 425 22.73 6.03 -17.04
CA SER A 425 21.58 5.24 -17.48
C SER A 425 21.21 4.09 -16.53
N TRP A 426 22.19 3.50 -15.80
CA TRP A 426 21.87 2.50 -14.78
C TRP A 426 21.08 3.12 -13.63
N LEU A 427 21.52 4.29 -13.14
CA LEU A 427 20.82 4.99 -12.07
C LEU A 427 19.42 5.41 -12.52
N GLN A 428 19.28 5.92 -13.75
CA GLN A 428 17.98 6.23 -14.37
C GLN A 428 17.06 5.00 -14.35
N GLN A 429 17.57 3.82 -14.74
CA GLN A 429 16.78 2.60 -14.77
C GLN A 429 16.31 2.18 -13.37
N GLU A 430 17.14 2.30 -12.34
CA GLU A 430 16.72 1.97 -10.96
C GLU A 430 15.71 3.00 -10.40
N LEU A 431 15.86 4.29 -10.70
CA LEU A 431 14.87 5.30 -10.31
C LEU A 431 13.49 5.05 -10.95
N ARG A 432 13.46 4.62 -12.23
CA ARG A 432 12.22 4.25 -12.94
C ARG A 432 11.52 3.04 -12.34
N ARG A 433 12.27 2.09 -11.76
CA ARG A 433 11.72 0.89 -11.11
C ARG A 433 11.02 1.21 -9.77
N SER A 434 11.23 2.40 -9.22
CA SER A 434 10.69 2.88 -7.93
C SER A 434 9.37 3.67 -8.09
N ALA A 435 8.51 3.31 -9.05
CA ALA A 435 7.37 4.12 -9.53
C ALA A 435 6.30 4.52 -8.47
N THR A 436 6.35 3.99 -7.25
CA THR A 436 5.37 4.21 -6.19
C THR A 436 5.85 5.07 -5.02
N ALA A 437 7.13 5.50 -5.01
CA ALA A 437 7.72 6.28 -3.91
C ALA A 437 7.86 7.78 -4.25
N ARG A 438 7.81 8.64 -3.23
CA ARG A 438 8.27 10.03 -3.29
C ARG A 438 9.80 10.03 -3.25
N GLN A 439 10.46 10.49 -4.29
CA GLN A 439 11.92 10.40 -4.42
C GLN A 439 12.59 11.76 -4.18
N ILE A 440 13.57 11.81 -3.28
CA ILE A 440 14.47 12.96 -3.05
C ILE A 440 15.89 12.49 -3.40
N ILE A 441 16.43 12.98 -4.51
CA ILE A 441 17.74 12.57 -5.02
C ILE A 441 18.72 13.74 -4.89
N LEU A 442 19.76 13.54 -4.08
CA LEU A 442 20.82 14.51 -3.84
C LEU A 442 22.11 13.98 -4.48
N LEU A 443 22.65 14.72 -5.45
CA LEU A 443 23.86 14.38 -6.17
C LEU A 443 24.97 15.39 -5.86
N ASP A 444 26.06 14.90 -5.28
CA ASP A 444 27.21 15.69 -4.86
C ASP A 444 28.45 15.26 -5.67
N PHE A 445 28.69 15.94 -6.78
CA PHE A 445 29.73 15.58 -7.74
C PHE A 445 31.03 16.34 -7.48
N LEU A 446 32.11 15.62 -7.20
CA LEU A 446 33.45 16.18 -7.00
C LEU A 446 34.33 15.95 -8.23
N GLY A 447 35.03 16.96 -8.74
CA GLY A 447 35.98 16.75 -9.84
C GLY A 447 36.25 17.95 -10.74
N THR A 448 37.12 17.70 -11.73
CA THR A 448 37.74 18.71 -12.59
C THR A 448 36.90 19.11 -13.80
N GLU A 449 35.95 18.28 -14.23
CA GLU A 449 35.06 18.57 -15.37
C GLU A 449 33.82 19.37 -14.92
N ARG A 450 34.04 20.67 -14.69
CA ARG A 450 33.02 21.63 -14.23
C ARG A 450 32.16 22.18 -15.36
N SER A 451 31.63 21.31 -16.20
CA SER A 451 30.68 21.74 -17.22
C SER A 451 29.26 21.72 -16.59
N SER A 452 28.64 22.90 -16.46
CA SER A 452 27.22 23.02 -16.06
C SER A 452 26.32 22.21 -16.99
N ALA A 453 26.72 22.06 -18.26
CA ALA A 453 26.03 21.22 -19.25
C ALA A 453 26.00 19.75 -18.82
N THR A 454 27.09 19.21 -18.28
CA THR A 454 27.15 17.81 -17.86
C THR A 454 26.24 17.54 -16.65
N LEU A 455 26.18 18.46 -15.67
CA LEU A 455 25.25 18.35 -14.55
C LEU A 455 23.79 18.44 -15.00
N GLN A 456 23.52 19.32 -15.96
CA GLN A 456 22.19 19.47 -16.53
C GLN A 456 21.75 18.19 -17.27
N GLU A 457 22.64 17.56 -18.04
CA GLU A 457 22.37 16.26 -18.68
C GLU A 457 22.08 15.15 -17.66
N TRP A 458 22.80 15.11 -16.53
CA TRP A 458 22.49 14.19 -15.44
C TRP A 458 21.08 14.39 -14.90
N ILE A 459 20.67 15.64 -14.69
CA ILE A 459 19.33 15.93 -14.21
C ILE A 459 18.30 15.53 -15.25
N GLU A 460 18.44 15.98 -16.51
CA GLU A 460 17.53 15.71 -17.61
C GLU A 460 17.31 14.21 -17.84
N GLU A 461 18.37 13.42 -17.79
CA GLU A 461 18.25 11.97 -17.97
C GLU A 461 17.60 11.31 -16.75
N LEU A 462 17.87 11.74 -15.52
CA LEU A 462 17.30 11.11 -14.32
C LEU A 462 15.82 11.48 -14.04
N GLN A 463 15.23 12.43 -14.78
CA GLN A 463 13.84 12.84 -14.60
C GLN A 463 12.86 11.69 -14.89
N LEU A 464 11.83 11.59 -14.05
CA LEU A 464 10.72 10.65 -14.22
C LEU A 464 9.45 11.35 -14.70
N SER A 465 8.83 10.83 -15.76
CA SER A 465 7.53 11.29 -16.24
C SER A 465 6.41 10.74 -15.35
N GLY A 466 5.70 11.62 -14.63
CA GLY A 466 4.49 11.27 -13.87
C GLY A 466 4.68 10.83 -12.41
N GLY A 467 5.91 10.85 -11.87
CA GLY A 467 6.21 10.52 -10.46
C GLY A 467 6.41 11.75 -9.56
N LYS A 468 6.40 11.57 -8.24
CA LYS A 468 6.77 12.60 -7.25
C LYS A 468 8.27 12.55 -6.99
N GLN A 469 9.04 13.34 -7.72
CA GLN A 469 10.51 13.30 -7.66
C GLN A 469 11.08 14.72 -7.55
N CYS A 470 12.10 14.85 -6.71
CA CYS A 470 12.96 16.01 -6.57
C CYS A 470 14.41 15.58 -6.81
N ILE A 471 15.14 16.31 -7.65
CA ILE A 471 16.56 16.11 -7.90
C ILE A 471 17.31 17.41 -7.60
N ILE A 472 18.32 17.33 -6.74
CA ILE A 472 19.19 18.43 -6.35
C ILE A 472 20.62 17.98 -6.65
N ALA A 473 21.27 18.64 -7.61
CA ALA A 473 22.65 18.35 -7.97
C ALA A 473 23.54 19.58 -7.81
N ALA A 474 24.71 19.38 -7.20
CA ALA A 474 25.73 20.39 -7.08
C ALA A 474 27.11 19.79 -7.41
N ALA A 475 28.01 20.66 -7.89
CA ALA A 475 29.42 20.32 -8.08
C ALA A 475 30.30 21.26 -7.26
N PRO A 476 30.53 20.97 -5.96
CA PRO A 476 31.41 21.77 -5.13
C PRO A 476 32.85 21.75 -5.65
N SER A 477 33.58 22.84 -5.38
CA SER A 477 34.99 22.94 -5.81
C SER A 477 35.88 22.00 -4.99
N ASP A 478 36.97 21.51 -5.58
CA ASP A 478 37.95 20.68 -4.86
C ASP A 478 38.61 21.38 -3.65
N ARG A 479 38.54 22.72 -3.60
CA ARG A 479 39.04 23.52 -2.47
C ARG A 479 38.09 23.49 -1.26
N ALA A 480 36.83 23.19 -1.48
CA ALA A 480 35.79 23.14 -0.46
C ALA A 480 34.82 21.97 -0.75
N PRO A 481 35.30 20.72 -0.66
CA PRO A 481 34.56 19.54 -1.13
C PRO A 481 33.32 19.21 -0.29
N GLU A 482 33.18 19.76 0.92
CA GLU A 482 32.02 19.58 1.82
C GLU A 482 31.05 20.75 1.77
N GLN A 483 31.31 21.76 0.92
CA GLN A 483 30.56 23.00 0.92
C GLN A 483 29.06 22.79 0.60
N PHE A 484 28.74 21.83 -0.27
CA PHE A 484 27.36 21.46 -0.56
C PHE A 484 26.69 20.79 0.66
N THR A 485 27.37 19.82 1.26
CA THR A 485 26.89 19.14 2.49
C THR A 485 26.68 20.10 3.65
N HIS A 486 27.58 21.08 3.85
CA HIS A 486 27.43 22.11 4.86
C HIS A 486 26.20 23.00 4.61
N ALA A 487 25.96 23.37 3.35
CA ALA A 487 24.77 24.13 2.99
C ALA A 487 23.49 23.34 3.30
N LEU A 488 23.44 22.04 2.97
CA LEU A 488 22.33 21.16 3.30
C LEU A 488 22.10 21.04 4.81
N LEU A 489 23.16 20.84 5.59
CA LEU A 489 23.07 20.71 7.05
C LEU A 489 22.57 21.99 7.69
N GLU A 490 23.09 23.15 7.29
CA GLU A 490 22.73 24.42 7.91
C GLU A 490 21.30 24.85 7.58
N THR A 491 20.80 24.60 6.36
CA THR A 491 19.39 24.90 6.01
C THR A 491 18.41 23.96 6.71
N LEU A 492 18.83 22.74 7.04
CA LEU A 492 18.04 21.83 7.88
C LEU A 492 18.12 22.19 9.37
N ALA A 493 19.27 22.62 9.87
CA ALA A 493 19.48 22.97 11.28
C ALA A 493 18.88 24.34 11.67
N ALA A 494 18.65 25.23 10.72
CA ALA A 494 18.05 26.54 10.95
C ALA A 494 16.54 26.49 11.29
N LYS A 495 15.90 25.32 11.23
CA LYS A 495 14.48 25.12 11.54
C LYS A 495 14.30 24.45 12.91
N GLU A 496 13.29 24.89 13.65
CA GLU A 496 12.85 24.23 14.88
C GLU A 496 12.37 22.80 14.55
N PRO A 497 12.72 21.77 15.35
CA PRO A 497 12.34 20.38 15.09
C PRO A 497 10.82 20.13 15.02
N SER A 498 10.01 21.09 15.45
CA SER A 498 8.55 20.99 15.54
C SER A 498 7.79 21.56 14.33
N SER A 499 8.46 22.19 13.36
CA SER A 499 7.82 22.80 12.19
C SER A 499 7.96 21.92 10.95
N PRO A 500 6.86 21.61 10.23
CA PRO A 500 6.95 20.87 8.97
C PRO A 500 7.75 21.66 7.93
N LEU A 501 8.60 20.97 7.16
CA LEU A 501 9.42 21.55 6.10
C LEU A 501 9.14 20.83 4.78
N SER A 502 8.55 21.53 3.81
CA SER A 502 8.37 21.01 2.45
C SER A 502 9.69 21.04 1.67
N VAL A 503 9.83 20.13 0.71
CA VAL A 503 10.96 20.11 -0.22
C VAL A 503 11.08 21.43 -1.00
N THR A 504 9.96 22.00 -1.42
CA THR A 504 9.91 23.29 -2.13
C THR A 504 10.50 24.44 -1.31
N ALA A 505 10.07 24.59 -0.06
CA ALA A 505 10.57 25.63 0.83
C ALA A 505 12.06 25.44 1.17
N TRP A 506 12.48 24.18 1.30
CA TRP A 506 13.90 23.86 1.52
C TRP A 506 14.77 24.18 0.30
N MET A 507 14.29 23.88 -0.91
CA MET A 507 14.99 24.16 -2.16
C MET A 507 15.21 25.67 -2.34
N ASP A 508 14.19 26.50 -2.10
CA ASP A 508 14.31 27.96 -2.22
C ASP A 508 15.37 28.52 -1.26
N GLU A 509 15.41 28.03 -0.03
CA GLU A 509 16.39 28.45 0.97
C GLU A 509 17.80 27.96 0.62
N LEU A 510 17.92 26.72 0.15
CA LEU A 510 19.17 26.12 -0.30
C LEU A 510 19.74 26.85 -1.52
N GLN A 511 18.89 27.19 -2.49
CA GLN A 511 19.27 27.95 -3.68
C GLN A 511 19.83 29.31 -3.31
N GLN A 512 19.09 30.10 -2.52
CA GLN A 512 19.55 31.43 -2.07
C GLN A 512 20.89 31.36 -1.34
N LYS A 513 21.12 30.31 -0.55
CA LYS A 513 22.37 30.14 0.20
C LYS A 513 23.54 29.77 -0.70
N LEU A 514 23.33 28.85 -1.64
CA LEU A 514 24.37 28.40 -2.57
C LEU A 514 24.72 29.47 -3.62
N GLU A 515 23.75 30.27 -4.05
CA GLU A 515 23.98 31.44 -4.91
C GLU A 515 24.89 32.47 -4.21
N ARG A 516 24.66 32.77 -2.93
CA ARG A 516 25.54 33.66 -2.14
C ARG A 516 26.96 33.11 -1.99
N MET A 517 27.11 31.79 -2.03
CA MET A 517 28.41 31.10 -1.98
C MET A 517 29.05 30.92 -3.35
N GLY A 518 28.40 31.37 -4.43
CA GLY A 518 28.91 31.26 -5.81
C GLY A 518 29.00 29.83 -6.33
N MET A 519 28.18 28.91 -5.82
CA MET A 519 28.17 27.51 -6.24
C MET A 519 27.07 27.24 -7.27
N PRO A 520 27.37 26.61 -8.42
CA PRO A 520 26.35 26.21 -9.37
C PRO A 520 25.50 25.08 -8.77
N LEU A 521 24.21 25.35 -8.64
CA LEU A 521 23.19 24.43 -8.17
C LEU A 521 22.20 24.20 -9.31
N HIS A 522 21.91 22.94 -9.61
CA HIS A 522 20.84 22.58 -10.52
C HIS A 522 19.74 21.86 -9.76
N LEU A 523 18.51 22.35 -9.94
CA LEU A 523 17.33 21.89 -9.24
C LEU A 523 16.30 21.43 -10.26
N TRP A 524 15.64 20.31 -9.96
CA TRP A 524 14.49 19.86 -10.70
C TRP A 524 13.44 19.29 -9.75
N LEU A 525 12.19 19.62 -10.01
CA LEU A 525 11.03 19.18 -9.25
C LEU A 525 9.94 18.78 -10.24
N SER A 526 9.34 17.60 -10.06
CA SER A 526 8.19 17.20 -10.87
C SER A 526 6.95 18.01 -10.51
N GLU A 527 6.02 18.17 -11.46
CA GLU A 527 4.78 18.96 -11.27
C GLU A 527 3.92 18.47 -10.09
N THR A 528 4.06 17.21 -9.69
CA THR A 528 3.32 16.56 -8.61
C THR A 528 4.11 16.45 -7.30
N ALA A 529 5.35 16.94 -7.23
CA ALA A 529 6.24 16.80 -6.08
C ALA A 529 6.12 17.92 -5.03
N GLY A 530 5.18 18.86 -5.19
CA GLY A 530 4.97 19.98 -4.26
C GLY A 530 4.55 19.59 -2.85
N ASP A 531 4.08 18.34 -2.63
CA ASP A 531 3.66 17.81 -1.33
C ASP A 531 4.71 16.91 -0.65
N ILE A 532 5.94 16.84 -1.17
CA ILE A 532 7.01 16.07 -0.52
C ILE A 532 7.52 16.86 0.70
N GLU A 533 7.45 16.26 1.88
CA GLU A 533 7.95 16.85 3.13
C GLU A 533 9.28 16.24 3.54
N ILE A 534 10.25 17.06 3.93
CA ILE A 534 11.55 16.64 4.49
C ILE A 534 11.44 16.43 5.99
N PHE A 535 10.79 17.35 6.69
CA PHE A 535 10.40 17.21 8.09
C PHE A 535 8.87 17.12 8.15
N PRO A 536 8.30 15.98 8.58
CA PRO A 536 6.86 15.84 8.70
C PRO A 536 6.30 16.65 9.90
N PRO A 537 5.01 17.00 9.91
CA PRO A 537 4.39 17.65 11.06
C PRO A 537 4.45 16.75 12.30
N THR A 538 4.95 17.30 13.41
CA THR A 538 5.13 16.60 14.68
C THR A 538 3.82 16.00 15.19
N THR A 539 3.68 14.68 15.14
CA THR A 539 2.72 13.95 15.98
C THR A 539 3.34 13.81 17.37
N LEU A 540 2.60 14.18 18.42
CA LEU A 540 3.02 14.06 19.82
C LEU A 540 3.40 12.60 20.16
N THR A 541 4.65 12.24 19.90
CA THR A 541 5.31 11.02 20.34
C THR A 541 6.56 11.47 21.10
N ALA A 542 6.48 11.39 22.43
CA ALA A 542 7.62 11.66 23.28
C ALA A 542 8.69 10.58 23.03
N THR A 543 9.88 11.06 22.66
CA THR A 543 11.15 10.35 22.48
C THR A 543 11.42 9.21 23.48
N LYS A 544 11.96 8.08 23.00
CA LYS A 544 13.35 7.61 23.27
C LYS A 544 13.59 6.15 22.83
N PHE A 545 14.50 5.94 21.86
CA PHE A 545 15.85 5.36 22.00
C PHE A 545 16.38 5.13 20.57
N VAL A 546 17.31 5.97 20.12
CA VAL A 546 18.00 5.79 18.83
C VAL A 546 19.34 5.12 19.15
N PRO A 547 19.62 3.90 18.65
CA PRO A 547 20.97 3.34 18.77
C PRO A 547 21.94 4.26 18.05
N SER A 548 23.04 4.61 18.70
CA SER A 548 24.08 5.46 18.12
C SER A 548 24.63 4.79 16.86
N PRO A 549 24.85 5.52 15.76
CA PRO A 549 25.52 4.94 14.60
C PRO A 549 26.91 4.42 15.01
N PRO A 550 27.39 3.30 14.44
CA PRO A 550 28.77 2.92 14.61
C PRO A 550 29.66 4.07 14.11
N LYS A 551 30.61 4.53 14.95
CA LYS A 551 31.61 5.51 14.53
C LYS A 551 32.36 4.98 13.30
N PRO A 552 32.75 5.84 12.34
CA PRO A 552 33.57 5.42 11.22
C PRO A 552 34.87 4.77 11.74
N PRO A 553 35.29 3.64 11.15
CA PRO A 553 36.55 3.01 11.53
C PRO A 553 37.69 3.97 11.20
N ARG A 554 38.47 4.33 12.21
CA ARG A 554 39.74 5.06 12.05
C ARG A 554 40.67 4.16 11.24
N ILE A 555 41.00 4.54 10.00
CA ILE A 555 42.08 3.89 9.25
C ILE A 555 43.39 4.30 9.93
N GLU A 556 43.91 3.44 10.81
CA GLU A 556 45.27 3.59 11.32
C GLU A 556 46.24 3.34 10.15
N LYS A 557 47.00 4.38 9.79
CA LYS A 557 48.11 4.26 8.84
C LYS A 557 49.11 3.21 9.36
N PRO A 558 49.55 2.24 8.56
CA PRO A 558 50.54 1.27 9.00
C PRO A 558 51.85 1.97 9.36
N ALA A 559 52.35 1.69 10.55
CA ALA A 559 53.68 2.09 10.98
C ALA A 559 54.73 1.41 10.08
N VAL A 560 55.63 2.21 9.52
CA VAL A 560 56.80 1.75 8.77
C VAL A 560 57.79 1.15 9.77
N SER A 561 57.93 -0.18 9.78
CA SER A 561 59.02 -0.86 10.46
C SER A 561 59.95 -1.51 9.44
N HIS A 562 61.15 -0.95 9.33
CA HIS A 562 62.29 -1.48 8.60
C HIS A 562 62.69 -2.87 9.12
N SER A 563 62.82 -3.85 8.22
CA SER A 563 63.89 -4.86 8.32
C SER A 563 64.09 -5.58 6.98
N THR A 564 65.28 -5.43 6.41
CA THR A 564 65.88 -6.39 5.46
C THR A 564 66.64 -7.44 6.27
N PRO A 565 66.83 -8.68 5.76
CA PRO A 565 68.12 -8.96 5.11
C PRO A 565 68.14 -10.01 3.96
N LYS A 566 69.00 -9.71 2.97
CA LYS A 566 70.01 -10.54 2.24
C LYS A 566 69.68 -11.91 1.61
N VAL A 567 69.58 -11.87 0.27
CA VAL A 567 70.41 -12.50 -0.80
C VAL A 567 71.39 -13.66 -0.45
N GLN A 568 71.25 -14.83 -1.12
CA GLN A 568 72.27 -15.42 -2.03
C GLN A 568 71.74 -16.56 -2.96
N PRO A 569 72.31 -16.78 -4.18
CA PRO A 569 71.84 -17.68 -5.27
C PRO A 569 72.80 -18.87 -5.52
N PRO A 570 72.87 -19.54 -6.71
CA PRO A 570 71.87 -20.25 -7.54
C PRO A 570 72.26 -21.73 -7.79
N THR A 571 71.39 -22.56 -8.42
CA THR A 571 71.86 -23.66 -9.30
C THR A 571 70.80 -24.07 -10.32
N ALA A 572 71.26 -24.28 -11.56
CA ALA A 572 70.49 -24.52 -12.77
C ALA A 572 70.23 -26.01 -13.06
N ALA A 573 69.13 -26.32 -13.75
CA ALA A 573 69.09 -27.37 -14.78
C ALA A 573 67.82 -27.29 -15.65
N ALA A 574 68.06 -27.06 -16.95
CA ALA A 574 67.41 -27.62 -18.14
C ALA A 574 65.87 -27.57 -18.35
N SER A 575 65.48 -26.81 -19.39
CA SER A 575 64.20 -26.92 -20.10
C SER A 575 64.13 -28.18 -20.99
N PRO A 576 62.92 -28.73 -21.23
CA PRO A 576 62.47 -28.98 -22.61
C PRO A 576 60.94 -28.65 -22.79
N PRO A 577 60.31 -28.91 -23.96
CA PRO A 577 59.55 -27.94 -24.77
C PRO A 577 58.02 -27.90 -24.47
N PRO A 578 57.24 -26.97 -25.07
CA PRO A 578 55.80 -26.88 -24.83
C PRO A 578 55.02 -27.76 -25.81
N ALA A 579 54.03 -28.49 -25.28
CA ALA A 579 52.94 -29.10 -26.03
C ALA A 579 51.75 -29.30 -25.08
N PRO A 580 50.54 -29.54 -25.59
CA PRO A 580 49.68 -28.57 -26.27
C PRO A 580 48.37 -28.37 -25.48
N ALA A 581 47.65 -27.29 -25.78
CA ALA A 581 46.29 -27.09 -25.27
C ALA A 581 45.38 -28.23 -25.72
N PRO A 582 44.49 -28.77 -24.86
CA PRO A 582 43.48 -29.71 -25.30
C PRO A 582 42.36 -28.93 -26.00
N ALA A 583 42.29 -29.09 -27.32
CA ALA A 583 41.10 -28.86 -28.12
C ALA A 583 40.32 -30.17 -28.23
N ILE A 584 39.04 -30.17 -27.86
CA ILE A 584 38.02 -31.14 -28.31
C ILE A 584 36.67 -30.38 -28.28
N PRO A 585 35.72 -30.63 -29.20
CA PRO A 585 35.74 -30.29 -30.62
C PRO A 585 34.50 -29.45 -31.02
N LEU A 586 34.59 -28.69 -32.12
CA LEU A 586 33.39 -28.29 -32.86
C LEU A 586 32.90 -29.46 -33.70
N PRO A 587 31.58 -29.70 -33.75
CA PRO A 587 30.97 -30.13 -35.01
C PRO A 587 29.81 -29.24 -35.45
N ALA A 588 29.81 -28.99 -36.77
CA ALA A 588 28.70 -28.67 -37.66
C ALA A 588 28.05 -27.25 -37.59
N LYS A 589 28.66 -26.31 -38.32
CA LYS A 589 27.88 -25.46 -39.23
C LYS A 589 27.32 -26.34 -40.34
N GLU A 590 26.00 -26.39 -40.47
CA GLU A 590 25.20 -26.55 -41.71
C GLU A 590 23.88 -27.23 -41.36
N TYR A 591 22.88 -26.42 -40.99
CA TYR A 591 21.46 -26.55 -41.38
C TYR A 591 20.75 -25.30 -40.86
N PHE A 592 21.15 -24.14 -41.39
CA PHE A 592 20.40 -22.89 -41.19
C PHE A 592 19.38 -22.80 -42.32
N SER A 593 18.11 -22.98 -41.98
CA SER A 593 17.01 -22.80 -42.92
C SER A 593 16.99 -21.35 -43.45
N GLN A 594 16.59 -21.14 -44.70
CA GLN A 594 16.32 -19.80 -45.26
C GLN A 594 15.43 -18.95 -44.34
N GLN A 595 14.56 -19.62 -43.57
CA GLN A 595 13.65 -19.01 -42.60
C GLN A 595 14.39 -18.39 -41.40
N TYR A 596 15.51 -18.96 -40.95
CA TYR A 596 16.32 -18.39 -39.87
C TYR A 596 16.97 -17.07 -40.29
N ALA A 597 17.59 -17.04 -41.48
CA ALA A 597 18.21 -15.84 -42.02
C ALA A 597 17.18 -14.72 -42.31
N GLN A 598 15.99 -15.09 -42.79
CA GLN A 598 14.89 -14.14 -42.98
C GLN A 598 14.35 -13.60 -41.66
N LEU A 599 14.18 -14.44 -40.64
CA LEU A 599 13.73 -14.00 -39.31
C LEU A 599 14.78 -13.13 -38.61
N GLU A 600 16.07 -13.44 -38.76
CA GLU A 600 17.16 -12.60 -38.25
C GLU A 600 17.15 -11.20 -38.90
N LYS A 601 16.87 -11.13 -40.20
CA LYS A 601 16.75 -9.84 -40.90
C LYS A 601 15.57 -9.01 -40.37
N ILE A 602 14.41 -9.64 -40.19
CA ILE A 602 13.23 -8.98 -39.61
C ILE A 602 13.54 -8.50 -38.18
N LEU A 603 14.21 -9.33 -37.36
CA LEU A 603 14.60 -8.95 -36.00
C LEU A 603 15.63 -7.82 -35.97
N ARG A 604 16.59 -7.78 -36.90
CA ARG A 604 17.55 -6.66 -36.99
C ARG A 604 16.84 -5.34 -37.28
N GLU A 605 15.78 -5.35 -38.07
CA GLU A 605 14.96 -4.16 -38.34
C GLU A 605 14.13 -3.74 -37.11
N LEU A 606 13.70 -4.69 -36.26
CA LEU A 606 12.83 -4.43 -35.10
C LEU A 606 13.57 -4.10 -33.80
N VAL A 607 14.72 -4.75 -33.54
CA VAL A 607 15.49 -4.66 -32.28
C VAL A 607 16.98 -4.36 -32.49
N GLY A 608 17.40 -4.11 -33.73
CA GLY A 608 18.74 -3.61 -34.03
C GLY A 608 19.86 -4.64 -33.83
N PRO A 609 21.07 -4.24 -33.39
CA PRO A 609 22.28 -5.08 -33.39
C PRO A 609 22.22 -6.27 -32.42
N ILE A 610 21.26 -6.28 -31.48
CA ILE A 610 21.06 -7.35 -30.49
C ILE A 610 20.29 -8.54 -31.10
N ALA A 611 19.69 -8.37 -32.27
CA ALA A 611 18.88 -9.39 -32.95
C ALA A 611 19.55 -10.77 -33.11
N PRO A 612 20.83 -10.91 -33.49
CA PRO A 612 21.46 -12.23 -33.63
C PRO A 612 21.58 -12.93 -32.27
N THR A 613 21.84 -12.17 -31.20
CA THR A 613 21.96 -12.70 -29.84
C THR A 613 20.61 -13.19 -29.33
N LEU A 614 19.54 -12.41 -29.53
CA LEU A 614 18.17 -12.81 -29.14
C LEU A 614 17.68 -14.03 -29.91
N LEU A 615 17.92 -14.08 -31.22
CA LEU A 615 17.51 -15.22 -32.03
C LEU A 615 18.30 -16.49 -31.68
N SER A 616 19.59 -16.36 -31.33
CA SER A 616 20.41 -17.49 -30.86
C SER A 616 20.00 -18.04 -29.49
N GLN A 617 19.40 -17.21 -28.62
CA GLN A 617 18.90 -17.64 -27.31
C GLN A 617 17.61 -18.46 -27.42
N VAL A 618 16.86 -18.28 -28.51
CA VAL A 618 15.52 -18.86 -28.69
C VAL A 618 15.52 -20.02 -29.68
N ALA A 619 16.45 -20.04 -30.64
CA ALA A 619 16.52 -21.10 -31.63
C ALA A 619 17.31 -22.32 -31.14
N THR A 620 16.60 -23.44 -30.96
CA THR A 620 17.18 -24.73 -30.58
C THR A 620 17.31 -25.65 -31.80
N PRO A 621 18.28 -26.59 -31.85
CA PRO A 621 18.42 -27.53 -32.96
C PRO A 621 17.11 -28.33 -33.15
N ASN A 622 16.61 -28.44 -34.39
CA ASN A 622 15.34 -29.07 -34.80
C ASN A 622 14.02 -28.35 -34.44
N SER A 623 14.04 -27.10 -33.96
CA SER A 623 12.80 -26.35 -33.70
C SER A 623 12.26 -25.65 -34.95
N GLN A 624 10.92 -25.63 -35.10
CA GLN A 624 10.23 -25.06 -36.25
C GLN A 624 10.13 -23.52 -36.13
N PRO A 625 10.13 -22.76 -37.25
CA PRO A 625 10.16 -21.29 -37.22
C PRO A 625 9.04 -20.61 -36.43
N HIS A 626 7.87 -21.24 -36.33
CA HIS A 626 6.74 -20.71 -35.54
C HIS A 626 7.06 -20.65 -34.03
N HIS A 627 7.76 -21.66 -33.51
CA HIS A 627 8.18 -21.66 -32.11
C HIS A 627 9.20 -20.56 -31.81
N TRP A 628 10.04 -20.16 -32.79
CA TRP A 628 10.96 -19.05 -32.60
C TRP A 628 10.22 -17.73 -32.43
N VAL A 629 9.21 -17.49 -33.27
CA VAL A 629 8.39 -16.28 -33.19
C VAL A 629 7.62 -16.24 -31.86
N GLU A 630 6.98 -17.33 -31.44
CA GLU A 630 6.24 -17.38 -30.17
C GLU A 630 7.11 -17.10 -28.95
N ASN A 631 8.33 -17.63 -28.93
CA ASN A 631 9.24 -17.44 -27.81
C ASN A 631 9.94 -16.06 -27.82
N LEU A 632 10.00 -15.38 -28.97
CA LEU A 632 10.52 -14.01 -29.09
C LEU A 632 9.48 -12.96 -28.67
N LEU A 633 8.19 -13.22 -28.89
CA LEU A 633 7.11 -12.27 -28.56
C LEU A 633 7.13 -11.77 -27.10
N PRO A 634 7.26 -12.61 -26.05
CA PRO A 634 7.29 -12.12 -24.68
C PRO A 634 8.51 -11.26 -24.34
N ILE A 635 9.55 -11.25 -25.19
CA ILE A 635 10.78 -10.47 -24.99
C ILE A 635 10.68 -9.08 -25.64
N LEU A 636 9.73 -8.88 -26.55
CA LEU A 636 9.58 -7.65 -27.35
C LEU A 636 8.47 -6.73 -26.79
N SER A 637 8.52 -5.43 -27.12
CA SER A 637 7.44 -4.49 -26.75
C SER A 637 6.15 -4.76 -27.52
N PRO A 638 4.95 -4.37 -27.04
CA PRO A 638 3.67 -4.65 -27.71
C PRO A 638 3.59 -4.18 -29.17
N GLN A 639 4.23 -3.06 -29.49
CA GLN A 639 4.30 -2.54 -30.87
C GLN A 639 5.22 -3.41 -31.75
N GLN A 640 6.38 -3.81 -31.24
CA GLN A 640 7.30 -4.73 -31.93
C GLN A 640 6.73 -6.14 -32.05
N GLN A 641 5.94 -6.59 -31.07
CA GLN A 641 5.22 -7.87 -31.13
C GLN A 641 4.22 -7.89 -32.29
N ASN A 642 3.45 -6.82 -32.45
CA ASN A 642 2.50 -6.70 -33.55
C ASN A 642 3.21 -6.63 -34.91
N GLN A 643 4.31 -5.89 -35.02
CA GLN A 643 5.12 -5.84 -36.25
C GLN A 643 5.79 -7.19 -36.56
N LEU A 644 6.36 -7.88 -35.57
CA LEU A 644 6.95 -9.21 -35.76
C LEU A 644 5.88 -10.21 -36.20
N ARG A 645 4.69 -10.21 -35.59
CA ARG A 645 3.56 -11.05 -36.01
C ARG A 645 3.17 -10.76 -37.46
N GLN A 646 3.03 -9.50 -37.85
CA GLN A 646 2.64 -9.14 -39.22
C GLN A 646 3.70 -9.52 -40.26
N GLN A 647 4.98 -9.29 -39.97
CA GLN A 647 6.08 -9.54 -40.91
C GLN A 647 6.50 -11.01 -40.98
N SER A 648 6.17 -11.82 -39.99
CA SER A 648 6.45 -13.27 -39.97
C SER A 648 5.33 -14.14 -40.57
N ILE A 649 4.17 -13.58 -40.95
CA ILE A 649 3.08 -14.34 -41.58
C ILE A 649 3.52 -15.02 -42.89
N SER A 650 4.35 -14.36 -43.70
CA SER A 650 4.88 -14.92 -44.95
C SER A 650 5.86 -16.08 -44.73
N LEU A 651 6.53 -16.11 -43.58
CA LEU A 651 7.42 -17.21 -43.15
C LEU A 651 6.64 -18.45 -42.68
N LEU A 652 5.39 -18.27 -42.25
CA LEU A 652 4.54 -19.31 -41.65
C LEU A 652 3.64 -20.05 -42.67
N GLN A 653 3.62 -19.63 -43.95
CA GLN A 653 2.71 -20.16 -44.98
C GLN A 653 3.29 -21.24 -45.91
N GLN A 654 4.32 -21.98 -45.51
CA GLN A 654 4.85 -23.09 -46.33
C GLN A 654 5.00 -24.40 -45.56
N ILE A 655 3.89 -25.10 -45.28
CA ILE A 655 3.84 -26.59 -45.25
C ILE A 655 2.48 -27.05 -45.83
N PRO A 656 2.43 -28.13 -46.65
CA PRO A 656 1.23 -28.58 -47.35
C PRO A 656 0.37 -29.53 -46.50
N GLY A 657 -0.95 -29.41 -46.65
CA GLY A 657 -1.89 -30.51 -46.44
C GLY A 657 -2.59 -30.54 -45.08
N SER A 658 -3.74 -29.89 -45.00
CA SER A 658 -4.93 -30.33 -44.25
C SER A 658 -6.11 -29.45 -44.65
N GLN A 659 -6.87 -29.85 -45.67
CA GLN A 659 -8.21 -29.30 -45.92
C GLN A 659 -9.19 -29.88 -44.89
N PRO A 660 -10.26 -29.15 -44.56
CA PRO A 660 -11.55 -29.66 -45.03
C PRO A 660 -12.44 -28.59 -45.69
N GLN A 661 -12.87 -28.96 -46.90
CA GLN A 661 -14.23 -28.89 -47.42
C GLN A 661 -14.92 -27.53 -47.56
N THR A 662 -14.91 -27.09 -48.82
CA THR A 662 -15.87 -26.22 -49.48
C THR A 662 -17.33 -26.60 -49.24
N ARG A 663 -18.16 -25.62 -48.84
CA ARG A 663 -19.49 -25.44 -49.44
C ARG A 663 -19.68 -24.00 -49.89
N SER A 664 -19.97 -23.92 -51.17
CA SER A 664 -20.17 -22.76 -52.03
C SER A 664 -21.50 -22.06 -51.79
N SER A 665 -21.47 -20.73 -51.89
CA SER A 665 -22.44 -19.82 -52.54
C SER A 665 -22.36 -18.49 -51.78
N SER A 666 -22.33 -17.30 -52.34
CA SER A 666 -22.31 -16.79 -53.71
C SER A 666 -22.37 -15.27 -53.55
N CYS A 667 -21.74 -14.53 -54.45
CA CYS A 667 -22.12 -13.17 -54.85
C CYS A 667 -22.10 -12.04 -53.79
N ALA A 668 -21.07 -11.19 -53.93
CA ALA A 668 -21.12 -9.73 -53.88
C ALA A 668 -22.29 -9.05 -53.16
N THR A 669 -22.00 -8.28 -52.10
CA THR A 669 -22.49 -6.90 -51.96
C THR A 669 -21.84 -6.13 -50.79
N SER A 670 -21.48 -4.88 -51.09
CA SER A 670 -21.34 -3.71 -50.23
C SER A 670 -20.38 -3.74 -49.02
N TRP A 671 -19.30 -2.97 -49.15
CA TRP A 671 -18.68 -2.30 -48.01
C TRP A 671 -19.70 -1.32 -47.42
N GLN A 672 -20.41 -1.73 -46.38
CA GLN A 672 -21.12 -0.81 -45.49
C GLN A 672 -20.23 -0.56 -44.29
N HIS A 673 -19.71 0.66 -44.18
CA HIS A 673 -19.26 1.19 -42.90
C HIS A 673 -20.47 1.21 -41.97
N GLU A 674 -20.58 0.24 -41.06
CA GLU A 674 -21.53 0.33 -39.95
C GLU A 674 -21.03 1.40 -38.98
N THR A 675 -21.70 2.54 -38.97
CA THR A 675 -21.62 3.49 -37.87
C THR A 675 -22.00 2.77 -36.57
N LEU A 676 -21.29 3.06 -35.48
CA LEU A 676 -21.63 2.54 -34.15
C LEU A 676 -23.08 2.92 -33.82
N SER A 677 -23.95 1.93 -33.62
CA SER A 677 -25.34 2.20 -33.27
C SER A 677 -25.42 2.73 -31.84
N GLU A 678 -26.32 3.67 -31.57
CA GLU A 678 -26.54 4.20 -30.21
C GLU A 678 -26.85 3.08 -29.20
N ASN A 679 -27.55 2.02 -29.64
CA ASN A 679 -27.81 0.84 -28.82
C ASN A 679 -26.53 0.09 -28.42
N PHE A 680 -25.55 -0.02 -29.32
CA PHE A 680 -24.28 -0.67 -29.02
C PHE A 680 -23.44 0.19 -28.06
N ILE A 681 -23.46 1.51 -28.23
CA ILE A 681 -22.79 2.44 -27.30
C ILE A 681 -23.40 2.31 -25.90
N HIS A 682 -24.72 2.26 -25.79
CA HIS A 682 -25.40 2.10 -24.51
C HIS A 682 -25.14 0.72 -23.86
N GLN A 683 -24.96 -0.34 -24.65
CA GLN A 683 -24.55 -1.67 -24.15
C GLN A 683 -23.12 -1.65 -23.61
N CYS A 684 -22.20 -0.99 -24.31
CA CYS A 684 -20.83 -0.77 -23.84
C CYS A 684 -20.83 0.06 -22.54
N GLU A 685 -21.67 1.10 -22.44
CA GLU A 685 -21.78 1.94 -21.24
C GLU A 685 -22.28 1.15 -20.04
N GLN A 686 -23.32 0.33 -20.19
CA GLN A 686 -23.82 -0.50 -19.10
C GLN A 686 -22.80 -1.56 -18.66
N ALA A 687 -22.18 -2.25 -19.61
CA ALA A 687 -21.21 -3.30 -19.33
C ALA A 687 -19.92 -2.76 -18.71
N LEU A 688 -19.44 -1.60 -19.17
CA LEU A 688 -18.24 -0.96 -18.64
C LEU A 688 -18.52 -0.29 -17.29
N SER A 689 -19.71 0.31 -17.10
CA SER A 689 -20.11 0.90 -15.80
C SER A 689 -20.20 -0.15 -14.70
N ALA A 690 -20.58 -1.39 -15.05
CA ALA A 690 -20.57 -2.50 -14.11
C ALA A 690 -19.15 -2.92 -13.67
N ALA A 691 -18.13 -2.64 -14.48
CA ALA A 691 -16.73 -3.02 -14.23
C ALA A 691 -15.91 -1.91 -13.56
N ILE A 692 -16.10 -0.65 -13.97
CA ILE A 692 -15.27 0.49 -13.53
C ILE A 692 -16.08 1.69 -13.02
N GLY A 693 -17.40 1.54 -12.89
CA GLY A 693 -18.27 2.58 -12.33
C GLY A 693 -18.55 3.75 -13.30
N PRO A 694 -19.01 4.90 -12.80
CA PRO A 694 -19.56 5.99 -13.62
C PRO A 694 -18.56 6.66 -14.56
N ILE A 695 -17.25 6.45 -14.38
CA ILE A 695 -16.21 6.93 -15.31
C ILE A 695 -16.31 6.27 -16.69
N ALA A 696 -16.98 5.11 -16.79
CA ALA A 696 -17.21 4.37 -18.02
C ALA A 696 -17.85 5.22 -19.12
N THR A 697 -18.88 6.01 -18.79
CA THR A 697 -19.56 6.89 -19.75
C THR A 697 -18.61 7.93 -20.33
N PHE A 698 -17.75 8.53 -19.49
CA PHE A 698 -16.76 9.49 -19.94
C PHE A 698 -15.71 8.85 -20.86
N LEU A 699 -15.22 7.65 -20.51
CA LEU A 699 -14.22 6.94 -21.31
C LEU A 699 -14.76 6.53 -22.69
N ILE A 700 -16.01 6.08 -22.76
CA ILE A 700 -16.66 5.72 -24.03
C ILE A 700 -16.85 6.95 -24.91
N GLN A 701 -17.39 8.03 -24.34
CA GLN A 701 -17.60 9.28 -25.07
C GLN A 701 -16.28 9.92 -25.52
N ASN A 702 -15.23 9.88 -24.69
CA ASN A 702 -13.92 10.40 -25.04
C ASN A 702 -13.24 9.56 -26.13
N THR A 703 -13.36 8.23 -26.07
CA THR A 703 -12.81 7.32 -27.09
C THR A 703 -13.48 7.55 -28.44
N ILE A 704 -14.82 7.62 -28.48
CA ILE A 704 -15.58 7.90 -29.71
C ILE A 704 -15.29 9.30 -30.25
N LYS A 705 -15.15 10.32 -29.39
CA LYS A 705 -14.76 11.68 -29.81
C LYS A 705 -13.34 11.75 -30.37
N SER A 706 -12.41 11.00 -29.78
CA SER A 706 -11.01 10.96 -30.23
C SER A 706 -10.81 10.15 -31.51
N GLN A 707 -11.68 9.16 -31.77
CA GLN A 707 -11.62 8.27 -32.95
C GLN A 707 -13.01 8.07 -33.57
N PRO A 708 -13.48 8.98 -34.43
CA PRO A 708 -14.85 8.97 -34.98
C PRO A 708 -15.18 7.79 -35.91
N GLN A 709 -14.16 7.06 -36.37
CA GLN A 709 -14.25 5.94 -37.33
C GLN A 709 -13.89 4.59 -36.68
N ILE A 710 -13.88 4.51 -35.34
CA ILE A 710 -13.49 3.29 -34.61
C ILE A 710 -14.48 2.14 -34.85
N SER A 711 -13.96 0.94 -35.14
CA SER A 711 -14.79 -0.26 -35.31
C SER A 711 -15.31 -0.80 -33.97
N ARG A 712 -16.38 -1.60 -33.99
CA ARG A 712 -16.94 -2.20 -32.76
C ARG A 712 -15.91 -2.99 -31.96
N SER A 713 -15.13 -3.84 -32.64
CA SER A 713 -14.11 -4.67 -31.99
C SER A 713 -12.95 -3.85 -31.43
N GLU A 714 -12.52 -2.79 -32.14
CA GLU A 714 -11.47 -1.90 -31.64
C GLU A 714 -11.95 -1.10 -30.43
N LEU A 715 -13.20 -0.63 -30.43
CA LEU A 715 -13.77 0.06 -29.28
C LEU A 715 -13.80 -0.87 -28.06
N ILE A 716 -14.24 -2.12 -28.22
CA ILE A 716 -14.27 -3.09 -27.11
C ILE A 716 -12.86 -3.35 -26.57
N GLU A 717 -11.86 -3.52 -27.43
CA GLU A 717 -10.49 -3.76 -26.97
C GLU A 717 -9.89 -2.54 -26.24
N ILE A 718 -10.10 -1.32 -26.74
CA ILE A 718 -9.65 -0.11 -26.06
C ILE A 718 -10.34 0.01 -24.69
N LEU A 719 -11.65 -0.19 -24.61
CA LEU A 719 -12.38 -0.11 -23.35
C LEU A 719 -11.99 -1.24 -22.37
N ALA A 720 -11.66 -2.43 -22.88
CA ALA A 720 -11.19 -3.53 -22.05
C ALA A 720 -9.81 -3.25 -21.41
N THR A 721 -8.98 -2.39 -22.01
CA THR A 721 -7.72 -1.94 -21.37
C THR A 721 -7.93 -1.01 -20.19
N ALA A 722 -9.10 -0.36 -20.10
CA ALA A 722 -9.46 0.49 -18.96
C ALA A 722 -9.94 -0.31 -17.73
N ILE A 723 -10.20 -1.62 -17.89
CA ILE A 723 -10.61 -2.53 -16.81
C ILE A 723 -9.36 -3.13 -16.18
N HIS A 724 -9.11 -2.82 -14.90
CA HIS A 724 -7.89 -3.22 -14.19
C HIS A 724 -7.85 -4.71 -13.82
N ASP A 725 -9.02 -5.34 -13.62
CA ASP A 725 -9.15 -6.77 -13.34
C ASP A 725 -9.16 -7.59 -14.65
N PRO A 726 -8.16 -8.48 -14.87
CA PRO A 726 -8.06 -9.26 -16.10
C PRO A 726 -9.23 -10.24 -16.31
N LEU A 727 -9.87 -10.73 -15.25
CA LEU A 727 -11.04 -11.61 -15.34
C LEU A 727 -12.28 -10.81 -15.75
N GLN A 728 -12.46 -9.61 -15.19
CA GLN A 728 -13.54 -8.71 -15.61
C GLN A 728 -13.33 -8.18 -17.03
N ALA A 729 -12.09 -7.88 -17.41
CA ALA A 729 -11.75 -7.49 -18.78
C ALA A 729 -12.04 -8.61 -19.78
N ALA A 730 -11.75 -9.86 -19.43
CA ALA A 730 -12.09 -11.03 -20.25
C ALA A 730 -13.62 -11.27 -20.32
N ALA A 731 -14.35 -11.07 -19.22
CA ALA A 731 -15.81 -11.17 -19.18
C ALA A 731 -16.49 -10.04 -20.00
N PHE A 732 -15.96 -8.82 -19.92
CA PHE A 732 -16.39 -7.67 -20.72
C PHE A 732 -16.21 -7.93 -22.22
N ARG A 733 -15.03 -8.41 -22.63
CA ARG A 733 -14.76 -8.83 -24.01
C ARG A 733 -15.74 -9.88 -24.50
N ARG A 734 -15.93 -10.98 -23.75
CA ARG A 734 -16.85 -12.07 -24.11
C ARG A 734 -18.31 -11.66 -24.20
N ARG A 735 -18.69 -10.57 -23.53
CA ARG A 735 -20.08 -10.10 -23.50
C ARG A 735 -20.43 -9.21 -24.70
N LEU A 736 -19.43 -8.57 -25.32
CA LEU A 736 -19.63 -7.53 -26.34
C LEU A 736 -18.99 -7.86 -27.70
N LEU A 737 -18.00 -8.76 -27.75
CA LEU A 737 -17.50 -9.41 -28.98
C LEU A 737 -18.35 -10.62 -29.31
#